data_AF-A0A0E9NFZ0-F1
#
_entry.id   AF-A0A0E9NFZ0-F1
#
_cell.length_a   1.000
_cell.length_b   1.000
_cell.length_c   1.000
_cell.angle_alpha   90.00
_cell.angle_beta   90.00
_cell.angle_gamma   90.00
#
_symmetry.space_group_name_H-M   'P 1'
#
loop_
_entity.id
_entity.type
_entity.pdbx_description
1 polymer ?
#
loop_
_entity_poly.entity_id
_entity_poly.type
_entity_poly.pdbx_seq_one_letter_code
_entity_poly.pdbx_strand_id
1 'polypeptide(L)'
;MDHHLDHARPVASPPLTCSPQTPSTSSTQHLQPRLRTPIYLLPTHIPSATLSSLRQSLTANPSRILVSSPFEAKIIVTALTSEKRIKRDIMWGTRRGDFIEEGVVVVGVAWIERGGWEVRGDEIVGVYRRDEGEIDDEGARPSKRQCVESDHESDIEEQDKRRREVLLRARADAERNIGDAKPSRWSTVRIGPSSHIRPLPRASSHEPVPILPPSLPTLSTDETYPEQPPARPLPEWISNKYACERQTPLVCPNQPFADALSTIKLARELSGDRVGVRAYASAIAAVKTFPWAFEQGGERELGKVPGVGKKVTMLLREWLQTGRLTEVEALEKDEEFTTCRLFWNIWGVGPSTAKHLYQQGFRTLEDVKLQYWGRLTREQQIGLKYFDDIGMRIPRDEVAELGRIIQTMAVQITDGGNGVHSVICGGYRRGKEMSGDVDIIMTHRTQWQHLVQRLTEALEKTGWVTHVLSISKSMSERGGHPPELHAEKGIWQSGWGGADSLDKSLLVFRSPTTPPGSEAKILHRRVDIIISPPSAFGTAIVGWTGGTTFERDLRRLLKERKGWRFDSGGVVDRATGHVVDFGEWETAEEAERAVFRGIPDLTPANRTQARVPPPAILLYVGHALGKSSKQISRLRKQPLSNVTFAVRWQRLRTRTMVTSTTKTPVVMNWINNTPTPSHDDQTFTLNDPYTSQPLSHISASSTPDIEAALSSSSAAFAQWRSTPAHERRRIMLKAATLMLERRDQFLDAFRETQVGEGFNAFNFHLAHEMLLEIAALATALPGTIPALPSNGDESTMTMVQYEPFGTVLAIAPWNAATILSARAIAYPLIAGNCVLLKASEYSPRTHALWGPLFADAGLPAGVLNILNFSPQTTATLTPKLLEDPRVRMLNFTGSTRVGKILARICAEGLKPSILELGGKAPAIVRADAEFDKAARDVLWGGWVHQGQVCMSTERVIVDDNVMEEFVGALKKAAEGVKAGPMSDPSTNVKGLISVEAADRFEELVNDAVSKGAKVIIPETGFKRDRNIVTPVVLSNTDETMAIHTQETFAPCLLLLPSPSDATSISIANSTPYGLTASIFTRDTHAALRMSKKLECGAVHVNSPTIEDHPAVVHGGWKESGWGRFGGVEGVRGHLQLRSVSVREGGGHFKLLACLLNPFRQTWRIANYSLILPTKPNRKYICP
;
A
#
# COMPACT_ATOMS: atom_id res chain seq x y z
N MET A 1 16.28 48.62 55.66
CA MET A 1 15.01 48.52 54.89
C MET A 1 14.77 49.90 54.33
N ASP A 2 15.03 50.11 53.04
CA ASP A 2 15.55 51.39 52.55
C ASP A 2 14.77 51.96 51.36
N HIS A 3 15.04 53.22 51.04
CA HIS A 3 14.13 54.13 50.33
C HIS A 3 14.24 54.18 48.78
N HIS A 4 13.34 54.98 48.19
CA HIS A 4 13.23 55.41 46.79
C HIS A 4 14.49 56.11 46.19
N LEU A 5 14.36 56.49 44.90
CA LEU A 5 15.16 57.45 44.09
C LEU A 5 16.32 56.83 43.28
N ASP A 6 16.70 57.29 42.08
CA ASP A 6 15.96 57.94 40.97
C ASP A 6 16.82 57.90 39.65
N HIS A 7 16.40 58.61 38.60
CA HIS A 7 17.10 59.13 37.37
C HIS A 7 18.65 59.02 37.19
N ALA A 8 19.29 59.14 35.99
CA ALA A 8 18.94 58.97 34.55
C ALA A 8 20.14 59.34 33.60
N ARG A 9 20.22 58.77 32.37
CA ARG A 9 20.82 59.37 31.12
C ARG A 9 22.36 59.67 31.08
N PRO A 10 22.97 60.26 29.99
CA PRO A 10 22.87 60.07 28.51
C PRO A 10 24.29 60.02 27.79
N VAL A 11 24.42 60.51 26.52
CA VAL A 11 25.67 60.79 25.70
C VAL A 11 26.22 59.56 24.91
N ALA A 12 26.73 59.56 23.65
CA ALA A 12 26.82 60.45 22.44
C ALA A 12 27.32 59.63 21.19
N SER A 13 27.44 60.07 19.91
CA SER A 13 26.69 61.04 19.05
C SER A 13 26.87 60.78 17.49
N PRO A 14 27.51 61.58 16.57
CA PRO A 14 26.92 61.82 15.22
C PRO A 14 27.67 61.41 13.87
N PRO A 15 28.18 62.26 12.91
CA PRO A 15 27.59 62.31 11.54
C PRO A 15 28.49 62.48 10.25
N LEU A 16 27.85 62.68 9.06
CA LEU A 16 28.32 63.28 7.75
C LEU A 16 29.10 62.35 6.76
N THR A 17 29.19 62.46 5.39
CA THR A 17 28.60 63.24 4.23
C THR A 17 29.11 62.61 2.87
N CYS A 18 28.84 63.00 1.59
CA CYS A 18 28.05 64.04 0.87
C CYS A 18 27.78 63.70 -0.64
N SER A 19 26.53 63.82 -1.13
CA SER A 19 26.06 64.58 -2.34
C SER A 19 26.59 64.22 -3.80
N PRO A 20 26.24 64.92 -4.93
CA PRO A 20 25.53 64.27 -6.07
C PRO A 20 25.91 64.67 -7.55
N GLN A 21 25.27 64.11 -8.60
CA GLN A 21 25.02 64.75 -9.95
C GLN A 21 24.11 63.94 -10.93
N THR A 22 23.70 64.55 -12.07
CA THR A 22 22.68 64.11 -13.08
C THR A 22 22.97 64.76 -14.49
N PRO A 23 22.10 64.76 -15.55
CA PRO A 23 21.46 63.70 -16.38
C PRO A 23 21.52 63.92 -17.95
N SER A 24 21.00 62.98 -18.79
CA SER A 24 20.61 63.17 -20.24
C SER A 24 19.96 61.86 -20.82
N THR A 25 18.76 61.78 -21.46
CA THR A 25 18.26 62.18 -22.83
C THR A 25 18.87 61.41 -24.03
N SER A 26 18.19 60.94 -25.10
CA SER A 26 16.72 60.85 -25.46
C SER A 26 16.47 60.17 -26.85
N SER A 27 15.25 59.64 -27.11
CA SER A 27 14.57 59.49 -28.46
C SER A 27 15.15 58.48 -29.50
N THR A 28 14.49 58.04 -30.62
CA THR A 28 13.17 58.31 -31.26
C THR A 28 12.69 57.18 -32.24
N GLN A 29 11.36 57.01 -32.37
CA GLN A 29 10.52 56.71 -33.59
C GLN A 29 10.63 55.47 -34.54
N HIS A 30 9.44 54.88 -34.75
CA HIS A 30 8.78 54.26 -35.92
C HIS A 30 9.49 53.97 -37.27
N LEU A 31 9.08 52.86 -37.91
CA LEU A 31 8.37 52.85 -39.22
C LEU A 31 7.75 51.47 -39.58
N GLN A 32 6.43 51.44 -39.84
CA GLN A 32 5.76 50.53 -40.82
C GLN A 32 5.58 51.34 -42.14
N PRO A 33 5.01 50.86 -43.29
CA PRO A 33 4.19 49.65 -43.52
C PRO A 33 4.27 48.98 -44.95
N ARG A 34 3.30 48.10 -45.26
CA ARG A 34 2.82 47.70 -46.63
C ARG A 34 3.74 46.77 -47.46
N LEU A 35 3.26 45.94 -48.40
CA LEU A 35 1.89 45.60 -48.86
C LEU A 35 1.76 44.14 -49.39
N ARG A 36 0.52 43.74 -49.70
CA ARG A 36 -0.02 42.43 -50.16
C ARG A 36 0.64 41.89 -51.45
N THR A 37 0.45 40.62 -51.89
CA THR A 37 -0.76 40.10 -52.61
C THR A 37 -0.48 38.66 -53.14
N PRO A 38 -1.45 37.78 -53.48
CA PRO A 38 -2.77 37.46 -52.92
C PRO A 38 -2.82 36.02 -52.33
N ILE A 39 -4.01 35.57 -51.91
CA ILE A 39 -4.33 34.17 -51.55
C ILE A 39 -4.69 33.37 -52.81
N TYR A 40 -4.31 32.08 -52.86
CA TYR A 40 -5.01 31.07 -53.67
C TYR A 40 -5.41 29.87 -52.79
N LEU A 41 -6.71 29.77 -52.51
CA LEU A 41 -7.36 28.54 -52.03
C LEU A 41 -7.86 27.78 -53.27
N LEU A 42 -7.71 26.46 -53.28
CA LEU A 42 -8.31 25.58 -54.29
C LEU A 42 -9.14 24.47 -53.62
N PRO A 43 -10.39 24.23 -54.03
CA PRO A 43 -11.25 23.20 -53.42
C PRO A 43 -10.75 21.76 -53.66
N THR A 44 -11.27 20.84 -52.85
CA THR A 44 -10.86 19.42 -52.77
C THR A 44 -11.28 18.52 -53.94
N HIS A 45 -11.80 19.06 -55.05
CA HIS A 45 -12.05 18.31 -56.28
C HIS A 45 -11.61 19.09 -57.53
N ILE A 46 -10.61 18.56 -58.25
CA ILE A 46 -10.08 19.12 -59.48
C ILE A 46 -10.26 18.07 -60.61
N PRO A 47 -10.99 18.38 -61.71
CA PRO A 47 -11.12 17.46 -62.84
C PRO A 47 -9.79 17.13 -63.52
N SER A 48 -9.65 15.91 -64.06
CA SER A 48 -8.38 15.43 -64.64
C SER A 48 -7.86 16.28 -65.80
N ALA A 49 -8.73 16.93 -66.58
CA ALA A 49 -8.33 17.88 -67.61
C ALA A 49 -7.65 19.14 -67.01
N THR A 50 -8.23 19.69 -65.94
CA THR A 50 -7.66 20.81 -65.19
C THR A 50 -6.33 20.41 -64.52
N LEU A 51 -6.23 19.19 -64.01
CA LEU A 51 -4.99 18.65 -63.43
C LEU A 51 -3.89 18.47 -64.48
N SER A 52 -4.24 18.13 -65.72
CA SER A 52 -3.30 18.08 -66.86
C SER A 52 -2.83 19.47 -67.30
N SER A 53 -3.73 20.48 -67.32
CA SER A 53 -3.35 21.89 -67.55
C SER A 53 -2.44 22.44 -66.43
N LEU A 54 -2.71 22.06 -65.18
CA LEU A 54 -1.83 22.37 -64.05
C LEU A 54 -0.44 21.71 -64.20
N ARG A 55 -0.38 20.46 -64.69
CA ARG A 55 0.87 19.77 -65.03
C ARG A 55 1.66 20.46 -66.16
N GLN A 56 0.99 20.97 -67.19
CA GLN A 56 1.65 21.76 -68.25
C GLN A 56 2.19 23.09 -67.68
N SER A 57 1.43 23.78 -66.83
CA SER A 57 1.89 24.99 -66.15
C SER A 57 3.08 24.74 -65.22
N LEU A 58 3.16 23.57 -64.58
CA LEU A 58 4.29 23.16 -63.72
C LEU A 58 5.54 22.74 -64.53
N THR A 59 5.37 22.07 -65.68
CA THR A 59 6.50 21.72 -66.55
C THR A 59 7.05 22.94 -67.32
N ALA A 60 6.25 23.98 -67.52
CA ALA A 60 6.69 25.27 -68.07
C ALA A 60 7.57 26.09 -67.10
N ASN A 61 7.68 25.70 -65.82
CA ASN A 61 8.50 26.41 -64.83
C ASN A 61 9.22 25.40 -63.92
N PRO A 62 10.25 24.68 -64.43
CA PRO A 62 10.73 23.40 -63.90
C PRO A 62 11.48 23.48 -62.55
N SER A 63 11.49 24.65 -61.90
CA SER A 63 12.21 24.88 -60.65
C SER A 63 11.44 24.45 -59.39
N ARG A 64 10.19 23.97 -59.51
CA ARG A 64 9.37 23.48 -58.38
C ARG A 64 8.50 22.26 -58.76
N ILE A 65 8.39 21.31 -57.80
CA ILE A 65 7.58 20.06 -57.78
C ILE A 65 8.03 19.02 -58.87
N LEU A 66 8.20 17.70 -58.65
CA LEU A 66 7.56 16.71 -57.75
C LEU A 66 8.50 15.60 -57.17
N VAL A 67 8.51 15.51 -55.83
CA VAL A 67 8.20 14.33 -54.98
C VAL A 67 8.57 12.90 -55.42
N SER A 68 9.34 12.20 -54.57
CA SER A 68 9.02 10.79 -54.18
C SER A 68 9.68 10.34 -52.84
N SER A 69 8.84 10.11 -51.81
CA SER A 69 8.95 9.08 -50.73
C SER A 69 10.21 8.97 -49.81
N PRO A 70 10.06 8.52 -48.54
CA PRO A 70 9.36 9.25 -47.47
C PRO A 70 10.16 9.33 -46.15
N PHE A 71 11.44 8.94 -46.12
CA PHE A 71 12.30 8.92 -44.93
C PHE A 71 13.62 9.69 -45.16
N GLU A 72 14.08 10.39 -44.13
CA GLU A 72 15.43 10.95 -43.92
C GLU A 72 16.12 11.69 -45.09
N ALA A 73 16.09 13.03 -45.05
CA ALA A 73 17.28 13.88 -45.27
C ALA A 73 17.02 15.35 -44.89
N LYS A 74 17.98 15.99 -44.21
CA LYS A 74 18.04 17.46 -44.08
C LYS A 74 18.64 18.06 -45.36
N ILE A 75 18.08 19.16 -45.86
CA ILE A 75 18.85 20.13 -46.66
C ILE A 75 18.99 21.41 -45.85
N ILE A 76 20.23 21.71 -45.49
CA ILE A 76 20.66 22.93 -44.82
C ILE A 76 21.21 23.86 -45.89
N VAL A 77 20.87 25.15 -45.83
CA VAL A 77 21.63 26.22 -46.50
C VAL A 77 22.02 27.25 -45.44
N THR A 78 23.30 27.63 -45.42
CA THR A 78 23.93 28.38 -44.34
C THR A 78 24.39 29.78 -44.77
N ALA A 79 24.66 30.63 -43.78
CA ALA A 79 25.75 31.58 -43.85
C ALA A 79 26.55 31.50 -42.53
N LEU A 80 27.89 31.55 -42.63
CA LEU A 80 28.83 31.49 -41.51
C LEU A 80 29.79 32.68 -41.61
N THR A 81 30.22 33.23 -40.48
CA THR A 81 31.36 34.16 -40.45
C THR A 81 32.34 33.87 -39.32
N SER A 82 33.60 33.68 -39.71
CA SER A 82 34.84 34.10 -39.04
C SER A 82 35.18 33.60 -37.62
N GLU A 83 34.31 33.70 -36.62
CA GLU A 83 34.72 33.70 -35.20
C GLU A 83 35.01 32.30 -34.61
N LYS A 84 34.98 31.24 -35.43
CA LYS A 84 35.64 29.95 -35.11
C LYS A 84 37.17 30.01 -35.25
N ARG A 85 37.76 31.20 -35.48
CA ARG A 85 39.21 31.43 -35.46
C ARG A 85 39.77 31.48 -34.02
N ILE A 86 40.89 30.78 -33.83
CA ILE A 86 42.02 31.16 -32.96
C ILE A 86 41.83 31.06 -31.42
N LYS A 87 40.61 31.02 -30.85
CA LYS A 87 40.42 30.42 -29.49
C LYS A 87 40.45 28.88 -29.47
N ARG A 88 40.96 28.28 -30.55
CA ARG A 88 41.53 26.92 -30.57
C ARG A 88 42.90 26.86 -29.87
N ASP A 89 43.56 28.01 -29.69
CA ASP A 89 44.99 28.06 -29.37
C ASP A 89 45.28 28.40 -27.88
N ILE A 90 44.25 28.36 -27.03
CA ILE A 90 44.38 28.26 -25.55
C ILE A 90 43.58 27.06 -25.02
N MET A 91 43.78 25.90 -25.64
CA MET A 91 43.38 24.61 -25.07
C MET A 91 44.56 24.00 -24.30
N TRP A 92 44.26 23.42 -23.11
CA TRP A 92 45.18 22.73 -22.18
C TRP A 92 46.10 23.62 -21.31
N GLY A 93 45.83 23.68 -19.98
CA GLY A 93 46.56 24.58 -19.05
C GLY A 93 46.54 24.30 -17.52
N THR A 94 45.98 23.18 -17.03
CA THR A 94 46.18 22.57 -15.69
C THR A 94 45.87 23.32 -14.35
N ARG A 95 44.98 22.66 -13.56
CA ARG A 95 45.07 22.28 -12.11
C ARG A 95 44.73 23.25 -10.94
N ARG A 96 43.97 22.65 -9.99
CA ARG A 96 43.95 22.76 -8.50
C ARG A 96 43.40 24.03 -7.81
N GLY A 97 42.67 23.78 -6.70
CA GLY A 97 42.58 24.67 -5.53
C GLY A 97 41.17 25.11 -5.14
N ASP A 98 40.66 24.51 -4.05
CA ASP A 98 40.02 25.08 -2.83
C ASP A 98 39.41 26.51 -2.80
N PHE A 99 38.54 26.76 -1.80
CA PHE A 99 37.93 28.07 -1.42
C PHE A 99 36.86 28.61 -2.42
N ILE A 100 35.93 29.54 -2.15
CA ILE A 100 35.39 30.24 -0.94
C ILE A 100 33.93 30.65 -1.34
N GLU A 101 32.84 30.41 -0.58
CA GLU A 101 32.31 31.15 0.61
C GLU A 101 31.40 32.38 0.28
N GLU A 102 30.44 32.66 1.17
CA GLU A 102 29.54 33.85 1.29
C GLU A 102 28.43 34.15 0.24
N GLY A 103 27.34 34.82 0.70
CA GLY A 103 26.16 35.19 -0.13
C GLY A 103 24.83 35.50 0.60
N VAL A 104 24.85 36.15 1.77
CA VAL A 104 23.69 36.47 2.65
C VAL A 104 22.69 37.47 1.98
N VAL A 105 21.39 37.65 2.33
CA VAL A 105 20.73 38.12 3.59
C VAL A 105 19.20 37.81 3.59
N VAL A 106 18.56 37.73 4.76
CA VAL A 106 17.09 37.62 5.00
C VAL A 106 16.54 38.89 5.68
N VAL A 107 15.29 39.30 5.38
CA VAL A 107 14.49 40.27 6.18
C VAL A 107 13.01 39.84 6.23
N GLY A 108 12.32 40.06 7.36
CA GLY A 108 10.86 39.84 7.53
C GLY A 108 10.31 40.39 8.86
N VAL A 109 8.98 40.54 8.97
CA VAL A 109 8.24 40.99 10.18
C VAL A 109 6.85 40.29 10.23
N ALA A 110 6.16 40.25 11.38
CA ALA A 110 4.99 39.39 11.62
C ALA A 110 3.73 40.07 12.23
N TRP A 111 2.56 39.53 11.84
CA TRP A 111 1.30 39.27 12.58
C TRP A 111 0.69 40.29 13.58
N ILE A 112 -0.55 40.75 13.29
CA ILE A 112 -1.61 41.13 14.28
C ILE A 112 -2.99 40.69 13.71
N GLU A 113 -3.99 40.51 14.59
CA GLU A 113 -5.34 39.99 14.34
C GLU A 113 -6.37 40.93 13.66
N ARG A 114 -7.45 40.32 13.13
CA ARG A 114 -8.83 40.83 12.95
C ARG A 114 -9.04 42.24 12.37
N GLY A 115 -9.34 42.30 11.07
CA GLY A 115 -10.03 43.44 10.45
C GLY A 115 -10.04 43.34 8.92
N GLY A 116 -11.22 43.13 8.31
CA GLY A 116 -11.37 43.09 6.85
C GLY A 116 -11.71 44.46 6.27
N TRP A 117 -11.29 44.73 5.03
CA TRP A 117 -11.61 45.96 4.29
C TRP A 117 -11.99 45.63 2.83
N GLU A 118 -13.01 46.30 2.31
CA GLU A 118 -13.30 46.40 0.87
C GLU A 118 -12.49 47.57 0.29
N VAL A 119 -12.02 47.45 -0.96
CA VAL A 119 -11.28 48.53 -1.65
C VAL A 119 -11.95 48.83 -2.98
N ARG A 120 -12.22 50.13 -3.24
CA ARG A 120 -12.66 50.67 -4.53
C ARG A 120 -11.78 51.85 -4.94
N GLY A 121 -10.74 51.58 -5.73
CA GLY A 121 -9.89 52.61 -6.32
C GLY A 121 -8.87 53.25 -5.38
N ASP A 122 -8.09 54.18 -5.93
CA ASP A 122 -6.74 54.50 -5.46
C ASP A 122 -6.64 55.73 -4.53
N GLU A 123 -7.63 55.99 -3.66
CA GLU A 123 -7.53 57.06 -2.66
C GLU A 123 -8.22 56.70 -1.33
N ILE A 124 -7.56 56.99 -0.20
CA ILE A 124 -7.97 56.58 1.15
C ILE A 124 -8.43 57.80 1.95
N VAL A 125 -9.69 57.81 2.41
CA VAL A 125 -10.28 58.95 3.14
C VAL A 125 -11.06 58.53 4.38
N GLY A 126 -10.53 58.89 5.56
CA GLY A 126 -11.31 59.20 6.78
C GLY A 126 -12.00 58.06 7.54
N VAL A 127 -11.64 57.88 8.81
CA VAL A 127 -12.43 57.08 9.77
C VAL A 127 -13.43 57.98 10.51
N TYR A 128 -14.69 57.56 10.60
CA TYR A 128 -15.65 58.10 11.57
C TYR A 128 -16.27 56.98 12.42
N ARG A 129 -16.64 57.34 13.65
CA ARG A 129 -17.20 56.46 14.68
C ARG A 129 -18.35 57.20 15.36
N ARG A 130 -19.49 56.55 15.58
CA ARG A 130 -20.45 56.91 16.63
C ARG A 130 -21.34 55.71 16.99
N ASP A 131 -21.59 55.58 18.28
CA ASP A 131 -22.50 54.62 18.91
C ASP A 131 -23.83 55.32 19.29
N GLU A 132 -24.82 54.56 19.78
CA GLU A 132 -26.03 55.00 20.52
C GLU A 132 -27.13 55.81 19.78
N GLY A 133 -28.42 55.56 20.12
CA GLY A 133 -29.55 56.41 19.68
C GLY A 133 -30.91 55.72 19.44
N GLU A 134 -31.62 55.39 20.53
CA GLU A 134 -33.07 55.53 20.82
C GLU A 134 -33.95 56.44 19.89
N ILE A 135 -35.31 56.33 19.75
CA ILE A 135 -36.38 55.41 20.25
C ILE A 135 -37.71 55.64 19.45
N ASP A 136 -38.82 55.01 19.87
CA ASP A 136 -40.26 55.25 19.55
C ASP A 136 -40.85 54.75 18.20
N ASP A 137 -42.19 54.61 18.11
CA ASP A 137 -43.08 53.53 18.64
C ASP A 137 -44.41 53.58 17.86
N GLU A 138 -45.14 52.45 17.85
CA GLU A 138 -46.60 52.24 17.62
C GLU A 138 -46.89 50.97 16.77
N GLY A 139 -47.91 50.20 17.20
CA GLY A 139 -48.55 49.19 16.34
C GLY A 139 -48.69 47.75 16.91
N ALA A 140 -49.74 47.51 17.69
CA ALA A 140 -50.40 46.21 17.90
C ALA A 140 -49.58 44.99 18.42
N ARG A 141 -49.65 44.79 19.75
CA ARG A 141 -49.73 43.46 20.40
C ARG A 141 -51.21 42.97 20.36
N PRO A 142 -51.61 41.69 20.65
CA PRO A 142 -50.89 40.78 21.57
C PRO A 142 -50.99 39.23 21.40
N SER A 143 -50.09 38.58 22.15
CA SER A 143 -50.34 37.40 23.03
C SER A 143 -49.91 35.98 22.58
N LYS A 144 -49.53 35.22 23.63
CA LYS A 144 -49.45 33.74 23.76
C LYS A 144 -48.53 32.98 22.80
N ARG A 145 -47.31 32.74 23.29
CA ARG A 145 -46.71 31.39 23.18
C ARG A 145 -47.67 30.37 23.80
N GLN A 146 -47.85 29.24 23.12
CA GLN A 146 -48.32 28.01 23.72
C GLN A 146 -47.44 26.89 23.16
N CYS A 147 -46.82 26.08 24.02
CA CYS A 147 -46.05 24.92 23.56
C CYS A 147 -47.01 23.86 23.03
N VAL A 148 -46.59 23.14 21.99
CA VAL A 148 -47.19 21.88 21.55
C VAL A 148 -46.09 20.83 21.62
N GLU A 149 -46.37 19.73 22.31
CA GLU A 149 -45.49 18.56 22.40
C GLU A 149 -45.96 17.52 21.37
N SER A 150 -45.34 17.52 20.18
CA SER A 150 -45.38 16.45 19.17
C SER A 150 -44.33 16.78 18.08
N ASP A 151 -43.70 15.86 17.33
CA ASP A 151 -43.78 14.40 17.24
C ASP A 151 -42.34 13.82 17.09
N HIS A 152 -41.86 12.99 18.02
CA HIS A 152 -40.52 12.35 17.91
C HIS A 152 -40.47 10.86 18.32
N GLU A 153 -41.58 10.24 18.74
CA GLU A 153 -41.65 8.78 18.96
C GLU A 153 -42.10 8.01 17.71
N SER A 154 -42.88 8.65 16.82
CA SER A 154 -43.44 8.07 15.59
C SER A 154 -42.36 7.62 14.59
N ASP A 155 -41.33 8.43 14.35
CA ASP A 155 -40.21 8.09 13.45
C ASP A 155 -39.43 6.85 13.92
N ILE A 156 -39.36 6.62 15.23
CA ILE A 156 -38.65 5.47 15.81
C ILE A 156 -39.49 4.20 15.66
N GLU A 157 -40.81 4.27 15.92
CA GLU A 157 -41.71 3.15 15.65
C GLU A 157 -41.78 2.79 14.17
N GLU A 158 -41.85 3.77 13.24
CA GLU A 158 -41.90 3.45 11.81
C GLU A 158 -40.58 2.83 11.31
N GLN A 159 -39.42 3.30 11.77
CA GLN A 159 -38.14 2.67 11.42
C GLN A 159 -38.05 1.22 11.94
N ASP A 160 -38.48 0.95 13.17
CA ASP A 160 -38.41 -0.41 13.71
C ASP A 160 -39.49 -1.34 13.10
N LYS A 161 -40.65 -0.78 12.72
CA LYS A 161 -41.68 -1.48 11.93
C LYS A 161 -41.14 -1.88 10.55
N ARG A 162 -40.45 -0.98 9.83
CA ARG A 162 -39.77 -1.31 8.56
C ARG A 162 -38.69 -2.39 8.74
N ARG A 163 -37.90 -2.33 9.82
CA ARG A 163 -36.91 -3.39 10.15
C ARG A 163 -37.56 -4.75 10.37
N ARG A 164 -38.69 -4.80 11.09
CA ARG A 164 -39.47 -6.03 11.32
C ARG A 164 -40.09 -6.57 10.03
N GLU A 165 -40.60 -5.73 9.13
CA GLU A 165 -41.09 -6.15 7.82
C GLU A 165 -39.98 -6.73 6.91
N VAL A 166 -38.79 -6.13 6.91
CA VAL A 166 -37.63 -6.66 6.16
C VAL A 166 -37.21 -8.03 6.71
N LEU A 167 -37.18 -8.21 8.03
CA LEU A 167 -36.89 -9.51 8.67
C LEU A 167 -37.98 -10.56 8.40
N LEU A 168 -39.25 -10.16 8.31
CA LEU A 168 -40.37 -11.05 7.96
C LEU A 168 -40.34 -11.47 6.49
N ARG A 169 -40.00 -10.56 5.56
CA ARG A 169 -39.77 -10.93 4.15
C ARG A 169 -38.57 -11.87 4.01
N ALA A 170 -37.45 -11.58 4.67
CA ALA A 170 -36.28 -12.44 4.66
C ALA A 170 -36.56 -13.85 5.22
N ARG A 171 -37.48 -14.00 6.18
CA ARG A 171 -37.99 -15.32 6.60
C ARG A 171 -38.89 -15.97 5.55
N ALA A 172 -39.87 -15.26 5.02
CA ALA A 172 -40.79 -15.79 4.00
C ALA A 172 -40.05 -16.27 2.73
N ASP A 173 -38.99 -15.57 2.31
CA ASP A 173 -38.16 -15.95 1.16
C ASP A 173 -37.19 -17.10 1.47
N ALA A 174 -36.81 -17.31 2.74
CA ALA A 174 -36.10 -18.51 3.18
C ALA A 174 -37.03 -19.73 3.27
N GLU A 175 -38.26 -19.55 3.79
CA GLU A 175 -39.27 -20.60 3.94
C GLU A 175 -39.79 -21.12 2.59
N ARG A 176 -39.82 -20.27 1.54
CA ARG A 176 -40.13 -20.67 0.15
C ARG A 176 -39.14 -21.64 -0.49
N ASN A 177 -37.95 -21.83 0.08
CA ASN A 177 -36.90 -22.70 -0.46
C ASN A 177 -36.83 -24.09 0.24
N ILE A 178 -37.83 -24.46 1.05
CA ILE A 178 -37.91 -25.76 1.71
C ILE A 178 -39.10 -26.56 1.17
N GLY A 179 -38.82 -27.58 0.35
CA GLY A 179 -39.84 -28.50 -0.19
C GLY A 179 -40.40 -29.46 0.87
N ASP A 180 -41.69 -29.75 0.76
CA ASP A 180 -42.54 -30.55 1.66
C ASP A 180 -41.88 -31.72 2.43
N ALA A 181 -41.98 -31.66 3.77
CA ALA A 181 -42.03 -32.83 4.64
C ALA A 181 -42.98 -32.58 5.82
N LYS A 182 -44.16 -33.22 5.85
CA LYS A 182 -45.17 -33.03 6.91
C LYS A 182 -44.82 -33.84 8.16
N PRO A 183 -44.82 -33.25 9.37
CA PRO A 183 -44.55 -33.97 10.60
C PRO A 183 -45.77 -34.75 11.10
N SER A 184 -45.62 -36.06 11.32
CA SER A 184 -46.55 -36.84 12.13
C SER A 184 -46.36 -36.53 13.61
N ARG A 185 -47.46 -36.27 14.34
CA ARG A 185 -47.46 -36.31 15.82
C ARG A 185 -47.00 -37.69 16.30
N TRP A 186 -46.40 -37.77 17.49
CA TRP A 186 -46.96 -38.46 18.67
C TRP A 186 -46.07 -38.21 19.91
N SER A 187 -46.56 -38.64 21.07
CA SER A 187 -46.19 -38.20 22.43
C SER A 187 -44.80 -38.57 22.95
N THR A 188 -44.31 -37.71 23.84
CA THR A 188 -43.28 -37.92 24.87
C THR A 188 -43.31 -39.30 25.53
N VAL A 189 -42.15 -39.97 25.63
CA VAL A 189 -41.92 -41.13 26.53
C VAL A 189 -40.56 -40.95 27.23
N ARG A 190 -40.43 -41.49 28.46
CA ARG A 190 -39.23 -41.34 29.32
C ARG A 190 -38.16 -42.42 29.01
N ILE A 191 -36.93 -42.12 29.42
CA ILE A 191 -35.79 -43.06 29.39
C ILE A 191 -36.01 -44.21 30.39
N GLY A 192 -35.65 -45.43 30.01
CA GLY A 192 -35.49 -46.61 30.87
C GLY A 192 -34.29 -47.46 30.39
N PRO A 193 -33.54 -48.17 31.28
CA PRO A 193 -32.23 -48.72 30.93
C PRO A 193 -32.17 -50.26 30.75
N SER A 194 -31.21 -50.71 29.93
CA SER A 194 -30.77 -52.11 29.76
C SER A 194 -31.81 -53.10 29.16
N SER A 195 -31.50 -54.32 28.71
CA SER A 195 -30.24 -55.09 28.74
C SER A 195 -30.10 -56.02 27.51
N HIS A 196 -29.14 -56.96 27.56
CA HIS A 196 -28.69 -57.90 26.51
C HIS A 196 -29.75 -58.71 25.75
N ILE A 197 -29.39 -59.17 24.54
CA ILE A 197 -29.47 -60.60 24.13
C ILE A 197 -28.42 -60.92 23.05
N ARG A 198 -28.11 -62.22 22.85
CA ARG A 198 -27.00 -62.75 22.02
C ARG A 198 -27.46 -63.32 20.66
N PRO A 199 -26.53 -63.66 19.73
CA PRO A 199 -26.83 -63.90 18.30
C PRO A 199 -27.07 -65.37 17.93
N LEU A 200 -27.41 -65.63 16.66
CA LEU A 200 -27.02 -66.76 15.76
C LEU A 200 -27.95 -66.79 14.51
N PRO A 201 -27.67 -67.53 13.41
CA PRO A 201 -26.41 -68.17 12.98
C PRO A 201 -25.99 -67.76 11.54
N ARG A 202 -24.89 -68.34 11.04
CA ARG A 202 -24.57 -68.36 9.58
C ARG A 202 -25.45 -69.36 8.83
N ALA A 203 -25.75 -69.05 7.57
CA ALA A 203 -26.04 -70.03 6.52
C ALA A 203 -25.16 -69.69 5.29
N SER A 204 -24.85 -70.67 4.45
CA SER A 204 -23.89 -70.56 3.34
C SER A 204 -24.57 -70.67 1.96
N SER A 205 -23.77 -70.44 0.91
CA SER A 205 -23.98 -70.88 -0.48
C SER A 205 -25.30 -70.48 -1.15
N HIS A 206 -25.23 -69.47 -2.02
CA HIS A 206 -25.22 -69.70 -3.48
C HIS A 206 -24.76 -68.42 -4.20
N GLU A 207 -24.03 -68.56 -5.31
CA GLU A 207 -23.87 -67.50 -6.30
C GLU A 207 -24.98 -67.60 -7.35
N PRO A 208 -25.71 -66.52 -7.63
CA PRO A 208 -26.38 -66.30 -8.90
C PRO A 208 -25.70 -65.16 -9.67
N VAL A 209 -25.55 -65.38 -10.98
CA VAL A 209 -25.06 -64.42 -11.99
C VAL A 209 -25.63 -63.01 -11.77
N PRO A 210 -24.81 -61.94 -11.84
CA PRO A 210 -25.32 -60.57 -11.74
C PRO A 210 -26.23 -60.25 -12.93
N ILE A 211 -27.54 -60.22 -12.68
CA ILE A 211 -28.51 -59.67 -13.62
C ILE A 211 -28.23 -58.17 -13.71
N LEU A 212 -27.59 -57.75 -14.81
CA LEU A 212 -27.43 -56.33 -15.12
C LEU A 212 -28.83 -55.70 -15.21
N PRO A 213 -29.15 -54.65 -14.41
CA PRO A 213 -30.30 -53.81 -14.73
C PRO A 213 -30.08 -53.25 -16.15
N PRO A 214 -31.13 -53.17 -16.98
CA PRO A 214 -30.98 -52.80 -18.38
C PRO A 214 -30.26 -51.46 -18.49
N SER A 215 -29.28 -51.40 -19.40
CA SER A 215 -28.56 -50.17 -19.70
C SER A 215 -29.57 -49.09 -20.07
N LEU A 216 -29.72 -48.08 -19.20
CA LEU A 216 -30.45 -46.87 -19.56
C LEU A 216 -29.84 -46.36 -20.87
N PRO A 217 -30.63 -46.15 -21.92
CA PRO A 217 -30.12 -45.59 -23.16
C PRO A 217 -29.74 -44.14 -22.90
N THR A 218 -28.49 -43.93 -22.47
CA THR A 218 -27.78 -42.69 -22.69
C THR A 218 -27.69 -42.52 -24.19
N LEU A 219 -28.72 -41.89 -24.77
CA LEU A 219 -28.60 -41.15 -26.00
C LEU A 219 -27.39 -40.25 -25.82
N SER A 220 -26.28 -40.60 -26.46
CA SER A 220 -25.27 -39.61 -26.73
C SER A 220 -25.93 -38.60 -27.64
N THR A 221 -26.23 -37.42 -27.08
CA THR A 221 -26.16 -36.22 -27.89
C THR A 221 -24.69 -36.05 -28.23
N ASP A 222 -24.25 -36.82 -29.23
CA ASP A 222 -23.10 -36.50 -30.07
C ASP A 222 -23.46 -35.22 -30.83
N GLU A 223 -23.54 -34.11 -30.08
CA GLU A 223 -23.21 -32.81 -30.63
C GLU A 223 -21.76 -32.92 -31.08
N THR A 224 -21.64 -33.29 -32.35
CA THR A 224 -20.46 -33.12 -33.17
C THR A 224 -20.09 -31.65 -33.09
N TYR A 225 -19.26 -31.31 -32.10
CA TYR A 225 -18.50 -30.07 -32.11
C TYR A 225 -17.81 -30.03 -33.48
N PRO A 226 -18.16 -29.09 -34.37
CA PRO A 226 -17.41 -28.92 -35.60
C PRO A 226 -15.95 -28.70 -35.20
N GLU A 227 -15.02 -29.37 -35.90
CA GLU A 227 -13.59 -29.33 -35.57
C GLU A 227 -13.19 -27.90 -35.22
N GLN A 228 -12.80 -27.64 -33.96
CA GLN A 228 -12.58 -26.26 -33.53
C GLN A 228 -11.50 -25.67 -34.45
N PRO A 229 -11.78 -24.57 -35.18
CA PRO A 229 -10.85 -24.03 -36.15
C PRO A 229 -9.51 -23.80 -35.46
N PRO A 230 -8.38 -24.22 -36.07
CA PRO A 230 -7.12 -24.42 -35.36
C PRO A 230 -6.74 -23.18 -34.56
N ALA A 231 -6.67 -23.36 -33.24
CA ALA A 231 -6.68 -22.26 -32.28
C ALA A 231 -5.65 -21.18 -32.67
N ARG A 232 -6.15 -19.95 -32.88
CA ARG A 232 -5.37 -18.85 -33.44
C ARG A 232 -4.06 -18.69 -32.64
N PRO A 233 -2.89 -18.62 -33.31
CA PRO A 233 -1.62 -18.52 -32.59
C PRO A 233 -1.64 -17.28 -31.71
N LEU A 234 -1.58 -17.50 -30.40
CA LEU A 234 -1.72 -16.44 -29.41
C LEU A 234 -0.53 -15.47 -29.52
N PRO A 235 -0.74 -14.15 -29.35
CA PRO A 235 0.36 -13.19 -29.45
C PRO A 235 1.46 -13.49 -28.42
N GLU A 236 2.72 -13.33 -28.80
CA GLU A 236 3.87 -13.63 -27.90
C GLU A 236 3.85 -12.77 -26.63
N TRP A 237 3.20 -11.60 -26.66
CA TRP A 237 3.00 -10.74 -25.49
C TRP A 237 1.92 -11.22 -24.50
N ILE A 238 1.17 -12.29 -24.78
CA ILE A 238 0.03 -12.71 -23.94
C ILE A 238 0.46 -13.09 -22.51
N SER A 239 1.69 -13.57 -22.34
CA SER A 239 2.33 -13.85 -21.04
C SER A 239 2.88 -12.61 -20.33
N ASN A 240 2.95 -11.46 -20.99
CA ASN A 240 3.60 -10.26 -20.43
C ASN A 240 2.80 -9.73 -19.24
N LYS A 241 3.50 -9.54 -18.12
CA LYS A 241 2.95 -9.22 -16.80
C LYS A 241 2.36 -7.81 -16.73
N TYR A 242 2.92 -6.88 -17.50
CA TYR A 242 2.60 -5.45 -17.44
C TYR A 242 1.85 -4.98 -18.68
N ALA A 243 0.82 -4.15 -18.51
CA ALA A 243 0.04 -3.62 -19.63
C ALA A 243 0.86 -2.77 -20.62
N CYS A 244 1.97 -2.17 -20.18
CA CYS A 244 2.90 -1.42 -21.03
C CYS A 244 3.80 -2.30 -21.92
N GLU A 245 3.94 -3.59 -21.63
CA GLU A 245 4.67 -4.57 -22.45
C GLU A 245 3.80 -5.20 -23.56
N ARG A 246 2.57 -4.70 -23.75
CA ARG A 246 1.58 -5.27 -24.68
C ARG A 246 1.22 -4.25 -25.75
N GLN A 247 1.22 -4.67 -27.01
CA GLN A 247 0.80 -3.81 -28.11
C GLN A 247 -0.72 -3.59 -28.05
N THR A 248 -1.16 -2.35 -28.26
CA THR A 248 -2.58 -1.98 -28.32
C THR A 248 -2.88 -1.43 -29.73
N PRO A 249 -3.84 -2.00 -30.48
CA PRO A 249 -4.25 -1.45 -31.77
C PRO A 249 -4.90 -0.07 -31.61
N LEU A 250 -4.70 0.81 -32.59
CA LEU A 250 -5.28 2.16 -32.60
C LEU A 250 -6.82 2.14 -32.59
N VAL A 251 -7.41 1.18 -33.31
CA VAL A 251 -8.83 0.86 -33.28
C VAL A 251 -8.99 -0.49 -32.58
N CYS A 252 -9.67 -0.51 -31.43
CA CYS A 252 -9.94 -1.73 -30.68
C CYS A 252 -11.20 -2.43 -31.22
N PRO A 253 -11.12 -3.67 -31.74
CA PRO A 253 -12.30 -4.41 -32.20
C PRO A 253 -13.28 -4.75 -31.06
N ASN A 254 -12.75 -4.95 -29.85
CA ASN A 254 -13.52 -5.31 -28.65
C ASN A 254 -14.04 -4.08 -27.87
N GLN A 255 -14.06 -2.90 -28.49
CA GLN A 255 -14.39 -1.64 -27.81
C GLN A 255 -15.78 -1.66 -27.14
N PRO A 256 -16.87 -2.19 -27.75
CA PRO A 256 -18.17 -2.28 -27.09
C PRO A 256 -18.16 -3.08 -25.77
N PHE A 257 -17.50 -4.25 -25.74
CA PHE A 257 -17.35 -5.04 -24.51
C PHE A 257 -16.48 -4.31 -23.47
N ALA A 258 -15.41 -3.65 -23.92
CA ALA A 258 -14.55 -2.85 -23.05
C ALA A 258 -15.29 -1.65 -22.42
N ASP A 259 -16.29 -1.10 -23.10
CA ASP A 259 -17.13 -0.02 -22.57
C ASP A 259 -18.22 -0.56 -21.63
N ALA A 260 -18.81 -1.73 -21.90
CA ALA A 260 -19.68 -2.43 -20.94
C ALA A 260 -18.94 -2.75 -19.62
N LEU A 261 -17.70 -3.25 -19.69
CA LEU A 261 -16.83 -3.41 -18.51
C LEU A 261 -16.48 -2.07 -17.85
N SER A 262 -16.47 -0.96 -18.60
CA SER A 262 -16.21 0.38 -18.04
C SER A 262 -17.39 0.91 -17.23
N THR A 263 -18.64 0.58 -17.59
CA THR A 263 -19.83 0.84 -16.76
C THR A 263 -19.76 0.07 -15.44
N ILE A 264 -19.37 -1.22 -15.48
CA ILE A 264 -19.19 -2.02 -14.26
C ILE A 264 -18.04 -1.45 -13.40
N LYS A 265 -16.91 -1.04 -14.01
CA LYS A 265 -15.82 -0.34 -13.29
C LYS A 265 -16.35 0.89 -12.56
N LEU A 266 -17.13 1.74 -13.23
CA LEU A 266 -17.69 2.95 -12.64
C LEU A 266 -18.61 2.65 -11.45
N ALA A 267 -19.41 1.58 -11.50
CA ALA A 267 -20.23 1.16 -10.37
C ALA A 267 -19.38 0.79 -9.14
N ARG A 268 -18.25 0.10 -9.35
CA ARG A 268 -17.28 -0.20 -8.27
C ARG A 268 -16.58 1.07 -7.76
N GLU A 269 -16.42 2.08 -8.60
CA GLU A 269 -15.82 3.36 -8.23
C GLU A 269 -16.76 4.21 -7.35
N LEU A 270 -18.04 4.28 -7.74
CA LEU A 270 -19.11 4.92 -6.96
C LEU A 270 -19.45 4.16 -5.67
N SER A 271 -19.31 2.83 -5.66
CA SER A 271 -19.46 2.01 -4.44
C SER A 271 -18.23 2.03 -3.51
N GLY A 272 -17.13 2.69 -3.90
CA GLY A 272 -15.88 2.72 -3.15
C GLY A 272 -15.03 1.44 -3.20
N ASP A 273 -15.40 0.45 -4.02
CA ASP A 273 -14.67 -0.79 -4.23
C ASP A 273 -13.39 -0.57 -5.07
N ARG A 274 -12.34 -0.10 -4.36
CA ARG A 274 -11.00 0.10 -4.91
C ARG A 274 -10.35 -1.18 -5.47
N VAL A 275 -10.83 -2.37 -5.12
CA VAL A 275 -10.29 -3.65 -5.63
C VAL A 275 -10.94 -3.99 -6.97
N GLY A 276 -12.28 -3.94 -7.06
CA GLY A 276 -13.03 -4.10 -8.30
C GLY A 276 -12.63 -3.07 -9.35
N VAL A 277 -12.45 -1.80 -8.99
CA VAL A 277 -11.94 -0.75 -9.91
C VAL A 277 -10.60 -1.14 -10.52
N ARG A 278 -9.66 -1.67 -9.72
CA ARG A 278 -8.33 -2.12 -10.19
C ARG A 278 -8.41 -3.37 -11.06
N ALA A 279 -9.30 -4.32 -10.70
CA ALA A 279 -9.52 -5.54 -11.46
C ALA A 279 -10.10 -5.22 -12.85
N TYR A 280 -11.22 -4.49 -12.90
CA TYR A 280 -11.85 -4.11 -14.17
C TYR A 280 -10.97 -3.19 -15.02
N ALA A 281 -10.22 -2.23 -14.44
CA ALA A 281 -9.26 -1.43 -15.21
C ALA A 281 -8.16 -2.30 -15.87
N SER A 282 -7.66 -3.32 -15.16
CA SER A 282 -6.65 -4.25 -15.70
C SER A 282 -7.24 -5.16 -16.78
N ALA A 283 -8.49 -5.60 -16.61
CA ALA A 283 -9.24 -6.37 -17.58
C ALA A 283 -9.56 -5.58 -18.86
N ILE A 284 -10.00 -4.31 -18.73
CA ILE A 284 -10.26 -3.41 -19.86
C ILE A 284 -8.97 -3.20 -20.68
N ALA A 285 -7.82 -3.02 -20.02
CA ALA A 285 -6.53 -2.96 -20.72
C ALA A 285 -6.20 -4.27 -21.46
N ALA A 286 -6.42 -5.43 -20.84
CA ALA A 286 -6.22 -6.74 -21.46
C ALA A 286 -7.16 -7.00 -22.66
N VAL A 287 -8.44 -6.59 -22.57
CA VAL A 287 -9.41 -6.67 -23.68
C VAL A 287 -8.96 -5.79 -24.84
N LYS A 288 -8.47 -4.58 -24.56
CA LYS A 288 -8.06 -3.62 -25.61
C LYS A 288 -6.78 -3.99 -26.35
N THR A 289 -5.94 -4.88 -25.82
CA THR A 289 -4.71 -5.33 -26.50
C THR A 289 -4.94 -6.33 -27.63
N PHE A 290 -6.11 -6.99 -27.73
CA PHE A 290 -6.39 -7.95 -28.80
C PHE A 290 -6.67 -7.22 -30.14
N PRO A 291 -5.93 -7.52 -31.23
CA PRO A 291 -6.12 -6.89 -32.53
C PRO A 291 -7.21 -7.57 -33.39
N TRP A 292 -7.99 -8.48 -32.81
CA TRP A 292 -9.19 -9.09 -33.39
C TRP A 292 -10.36 -9.01 -32.42
N ALA A 293 -11.58 -9.08 -32.96
CA ALA A 293 -12.77 -9.28 -32.13
C ALA A 293 -12.75 -10.68 -31.51
N PHE A 294 -13.23 -10.82 -30.29
CA PHE A 294 -13.43 -12.15 -29.69
C PHE A 294 -14.54 -12.91 -30.41
N GLU A 295 -14.30 -14.19 -30.65
CA GLU A 295 -15.25 -15.17 -31.19
C GLU A 295 -15.64 -16.15 -30.06
N GLN A 296 -16.63 -17.04 -30.28
CA GLN A 296 -17.06 -18.01 -29.27
C GLN A 296 -15.91 -18.91 -28.80
N GLY A 297 -15.70 -19.00 -27.48
CA GLY A 297 -14.52 -19.65 -26.88
C GLY A 297 -13.34 -18.71 -26.61
N GLY A 298 -13.39 -17.45 -27.08
CA GLY A 298 -12.36 -16.42 -26.86
C GLY A 298 -12.12 -16.05 -25.39
N GLU A 299 -13.01 -16.42 -24.47
CA GLU A 299 -12.76 -16.31 -23.03
C GLU A 299 -11.62 -17.23 -22.55
N ARG A 300 -11.30 -18.29 -23.30
CA ARG A 300 -10.10 -19.13 -23.09
C ARG A 300 -8.80 -18.41 -23.49
N GLU A 301 -8.86 -17.42 -24.38
CA GLU A 301 -7.72 -16.57 -24.74
C GLU A 301 -7.54 -15.46 -23.71
N LEU A 302 -8.60 -14.70 -23.42
CA LEU A 302 -8.57 -13.61 -22.45
C LEU A 302 -8.19 -14.11 -21.03
N GLY A 303 -8.64 -15.31 -20.65
CA GLY A 303 -8.29 -15.96 -19.38
C GLY A 303 -6.82 -16.38 -19.22
N LYS A 304 -6.01 -16.35 -20.29
CA LYS A 304 -4.56 -16.59 -20.21
C LYS A 304 -3.77 -15.31 -19.88
N VAL A 305 -4.39 -14.14 -19.99
CA VAL A 305 -3.70 -12.86 -19.81
C VAL A 305 -3.50 -12.56 -18.31
N PRO A 306 -2.27 -12.32 -17.83
CA PRO A 306 -2.02 -11.94 -16.44
C PRO A 306 -2.83 -10.72 -16.02
N GLY A 307 -3.62 -10.87 -14.94
CA GLY A 307 -4.51 -9.85 -14.40
C GLY A 307 -5.99 -10.01 -14.76
N VAL A 308 -6.37 -10.97 -15.61
CA VAL A 308 -7.78 -11.32 -15.88
C VAL A 308 -8.26 -12.39 -14.90
N GLY A 309 -9.33 -12.10 -14.16
CA GLY A 309 -9.98 -13.06 -13.24
C GLY A 309 -11.18 -13.77 -13.87
N LYS A 310 -11.55 -14.94 -13.32
CA LYS A 310 -12.64 -15.81 -13.83
C LYS A 310 -13.99 -15.08 -14.06
N LYS A 311 -14.31 -14.03 -13.28
CA LYS A 311 -15.53 -13.23 -13.51
C LYS A 311 -15.53 -12.54 -14.88
N VAL A 312 -14.39 -11.99 -15.31
CA VAL A 312 -14.28 -11.27 -16.60
C VAL A 312 -14.44 -12.23 -17.77
N THR A 313 -13.89 -13.45 -17.67
CA THR A 313 -14.08 -14.48 -18.71
C THR A 313 -15.53 -14.97 -18.79
N MET A 314 -16.27 -15.01 -17.67
CA MET A 314 -17.71 -15.29 -17.70
C MET A 314 -18.51 -14.14 -18.34
N LEU A 315 -18.20 -12.89 -18.01
CA LEU A 315 -18.80 -11.71 -18.66
C LEU A 315 -18.50 -11.67 -20.16
N LEU A 316 -17.30 -12.08 -20.62
CA LEU A 316 -17.02 -12.19 -22.05
C LEU A 316 -17.87 -13.28 -22.72
N ARG A 317 -18.07 -14.44 -22.08
CA ARG A 317 -18.95 -15.48 -22.62
C ARG A 317 -20.41 -15.00 -22.72
N GLU A 318 -20.92 -14.33 -21.69
CA GLU A 318 -22.24 -13.70 -21.68
C GLU A 318 -22.39 -12.68 -22.83
N TRP A 319 -21.39 -11.81 -23.00
CA TRP A 319 -21.34 -10.83 -24.08
C TRP A 319 -21.36 -11.48 -25.46
N LEU A 320 -20.59 -12.54 -25.68
CA LEU A 320 -20.53 -13.27 -26.95
C LEU A 320 -21.84 -14.03 -27.27
N GLN A 321 -22.63 -14.38 -26.25
CA GLN A 321 -23.92 -15.06 -26.40
C GLN A 321 -25.10 -14.09 -26.60
N THR A 322 -25.06 -12.91 -25.98
CA THR A 322 -26.22 -12.00 -25.89
C THR A 322 -26.00 -10.62 -26.52
N GLY A 323 -24.76 -10.24 -26.79
CA GLY A 323 -24.35 -8.89 -27.18
C GLY A 323 -24.47 -7.84 -26.06
N ARG A 324 -24.73 -8.24 -24.81
CA ARG A 324 -24.97 -7.37 -23.65
C ARG A 324 -24.38 -7.97 -22.37
N LEU A 325 -24.51 -7.27 -21.24
CA LEU A 325 -24.22 -7.79 -19.89
C LEU A 325 -25.40 -7.50 -18.96
N THR A 326 -25.90 -8.52 -18.26
CA THR A 326 -27.00 -8.41 -17.30
C THR A 326 -26.61 -7.51 -16.12
N GLU A 327 -25.34 -7.54 -15.68
CA GLU A 327 -24.82 -6.62 -14.65
C GLU A 327 -24.87 -5.15 -15.11
N VAL A 328 -24.72 -4.86 -16.40
CA VAL A 328 -24.87 -3.49 -16.94
C VAL A 328 -26.34 -3.11 -17.06
N GLU A 329 -27.18 -3.97 -17.63
CA GLU A 329 -28.63 -3.70 -17.73
C GLU A 329 -29.32 -3.56 -16.36
N ALA A 330 -28.79 -4.18 -15.31
CA ALA A 330 -29.24 -3.98 -13.94
C ALA A 330 -28.78 -2.61 -13.38
N LEU A 331 -27.51 -2.26 -13.56
CA LEU A 331 -26.96 -0.97 -13.13
C LEU A 331 -27.67 0.22 -13.80
N GLU A 332 -28.00 0.12 -15.09
CA GLU A 332 -28.69 1.21 -15.80
C GLU A 332 -30.17 1.37 -15.43
N LYS A 333 -30.72 0.46 -14.61
CA LYS A 333 -32.05 0.54 -13.99
C LYS A 333 -31.98 0.89 -12.49
N ASP A 334 -30.78 1.03 -11.92
CA ASP A 334 -30.55 1.30 -10.50
C ASP A 334 -30.51 2.82 -10.23
N GLU A 335 -31.37 3.30 -9.35
CA GLU A 335 -31.53 4.74 -9.03
C GLU A 335 -30.28 5.32 -8.32
N GLU A 336 -29.64 4.54 -7.44
CA GLU A 336 -28.43 4.99 -6.74
C GLU A 336 -27.27 5.12 -7.72
N PHE A 337 -27.03 4.12 -8.57
CA PHE A 337 -25.97 4.17 -9.57
C PHE A 337 -26.22 5.28 -10.60
N THR A 338 -27.43 5.40 -11.13
CA THR A 338 -27.74 6.41 -12.17
C THR A 338 -27.66 7.84 -11.61
N THR A 339 -28.15 8.09 -10.40
CA THR A 339 -28.02 9.39 -9.72
C THR A 339 -26.58 9.68 -9.31
N CYS A 340 -25.85 8.73 -8.73
CA CYS A 340 -24.44 8.92 -8.38
C CYS A 340 -23.57 9.13 -9.64
N ARG A 341 -23.89 8.49 -10.77
CA ARG A 341 -23.27 8.72 -12.08
C ARG A 341 -23.54 10.14 -12.59
N LEU A 342 -24.77 10.64 -12.42
CA LEU A 342 -25.14 12.02 -12.77
C LEU A 342 -24.33 13.04 -11.96
N PHE A 343 -24.25 12.87 -10.63
CA PHE A 343 -23.49 13.77 -9.76
C PHE A 343 -21.97 13.66 -9.94
N TRP A 344 -21.44 12.47 -10.21
CA TRP A 344 -20.00 12.26 -10.48
C TRP A 344 -19.53 12.90 -11.81
N ASN A 345 -20.44 13.11 -12.76
CA ASN A 345 -20.14 13.85 -13.98
C ASN A 345 -20.01 15.38 -13.75
N ILE A 346 -20.44 15.92 -12.60
CA ILE A 346 -20.20 17.32 -12.25
C ILE A 346 -18.70 17.50 -12.02
N TRP A 347 -18.06 18.44 -12.72
CA TRP A 347 -16.62 18.64 -12.57
C TRP A 347 -16.24 18.98 -11.11
N GLY A 348 -15.14 18.40 -10.63
CA GLY A 348 -14.70 18.53 -9.23
C GLY A 348 -15.46 17.66 -8.21
N VAL A 349 -16.49 16.90 -8.60
CA VAL A 349 -17.24 16.02 -7.69
C VAL A 349 -16.66 14.60 -7.72
N GLY A 350 -16.00 14.19 -6.63
CA GLY A 350 -15.48 12.83 -6.48
C GLY A 350 -16.57 11.80 -6.16
N PRO A 351 -16.31 10.48 -6.32
CA PRO A 351 -17.28 9.42 -6.05
C PRO A 351 -17.93 9.49 -4.65
N SER A 352 -17.14 9.82 -3.62
CA SER A 352 -17.64 10.02 -2.25
C SER A 352 -18.59 11.21 -2.12
N THR A 353 -18.32 12.31 -2.86
CA THR A 353 -19.18 13.50 -2.87
C THR A 353 -20.48 13.22 -3.63
N ALA A 354 -20.41 12.53 -4.77
CA ALA A 354 -21.60 12.08 -5.52
C ALA A 354 -22.51 11.19 -4.66
N LYS A 355 -21.93 10.22 -3.94
CA LYS A 355 -22.70 9.37 -3.01
C LYS A 355 -23.24 10.13 -1.80
N HIS A 356 -22.51 11.09 -1.26
CA HIS A 356 -23.00 11.96 -0.19
C HIS A 356 -24.22 12.79 -0.66
N LEU A 357 -24.19 13.38 -1.86
CA LEU A 357 -25.33 14.12 -2.42
C LEU A 357 -26.58 13.23 -2.55
N TYR A 358 -26.43 12.00 -3.06
CA TYR A 358 -27.53 11.02 -3.11
C TYR A 358 -28.09 10.67 -1.72
N GLN A 359 -27.20 10.52 -0.72
CA GLN A 359 -27.56 10.26 0.68
C GLN A 359 -28.19 11.46 1.41
N GLN A 360 -28.06 12.68 0.89
CA GLN A 360 -28.81 13.86 1.36
C GLN A 360 -30.19 13.99 0.70
N GLY A 361 -30.60 13.02 -0.12
CA GLY A 361 -31.91 12.97 -0.76
C GLY A 361 -31.97 13.59 -2.15
N PHE A 362 -30.89 14.21 -2.64
CA PHE A 362 -30.86 14.81 -3.98
C PHE A 362 -30.94 13.72 -5.07
N ARG A 363 -31.62 14.05 -6.18
CA ARG A 363 -31.82 13.20 -7.37
C ARG A 363 -31.53 13.92 -8.68
N THR A 364 -31.74 15.23 -8.74
CA THR A 364 -31.53 16.04 -9.95
C THR A 364 -30.38 17.04 -9.78
N LEU A 365 -29.85 17.55 -10.90
CA LEU A 365 -28.88 18.65 -10.88
C LEU A 365 -29.48 19.94 -10.30
N GLU A 366 -30.80 20.16 -10.44
CA GLU A 366 -31.48 21.33 -9.89
C GLU A 366 -31.59 21.27 -8.37
N ASP A 367 -31.76 20.08 -7.78
CA ASP A 367 -31.77 19.92 -6.32
C ASP A 367 -30.43 20.41 -5.73
N VAL A 368 -29.32 20.04 -6.37
CA VAL A 368 -27.97 20.45 -5.98
C VAL A 368 -27.76 21.95 -6.19
N LYS A 369 -28.26 22.52 -7.30
CA LYS A 369 -28.22 23.99 -7.57
C LYS A 369 -29.05 24.80 -6.57
N LEU A 370 -30.21 24.30 -6.15
CA LEU A 370 -31.13 25.03 -5.27
C LEU A 370 -30.79 24.86 -3.78
N GLN A 371 -30.31 23.67 -3.37
CA GLN A 371 -30.20 23.30 -1.95
C GLN A 371 -28.75 23.10 -1.46
N TYR A 372 -27.77 22.93 -2.35
CA TYR A 372 -26.38 22.64 -1.99
C TYR A 372 -25.33 23.60 -2.59
N TRP A 373 -25.72 24.49 -3.51
CA TRP A 373 -24.80 25.38 -4.26
C TRP A 373 -23.81 26.17 -3.40
N GLY A 374 -24.24 26.69 -2.24
CA GLY A 374 -23.39 27.41 -1.31
C GLY A 374 -22.34 26.56 -0.57
N ARG A 375 -22.36 25.22 -0.74
CA ARG A 375 -21.38 24.26 -0.21
C ARG A 375 -20.47 23.66 -1.29
N LEU A 376 -20.73 23.96 -2.56
CA LEU A 376 -19.87 23.55 -3.68
C LEU A 376 -18.64 24.46 -3.78
N THR A 377 -17.51 23.90 -4.19
CA THR A 377 -16.32 24.70 -4.54
C THR A 377 -16.56 25.52 -5.82
N ARG A 378 -15.70 26.50 -6.10
CA ARG A 378 -15.87 27.38 -7.28
C ARG A 378 -15.85 26.59 -8.59
N GLU A 379 -15.02 25.55 -8.65
CA GLU A 379 -14.84 24.67 -9.81
C GLU A 379 -16.08 23.78 -10.00
N GLN A 380 -16.65 23.29 -8.88
CA GLN A 380 -17.90 22.52 -8.87
C GLN A 380 -19.10 23.36 -9.27
N GLN A 381 -19.18 24.63 -8.83
CA GLN A 381 -20.19 25.58 -9.28
C GLN A 381 -20.10 25.84 -10.79
N ILE A 382 -18.89 26.02 -11.33
CA ILE A 382 -18.68 26.20 -12.78
C ILE A 382 -19.06 24.92 -13.54
N GLY A 383 -18.65 23.74 -13.04
CA GLY A 383 -18.98 22.43 -13.59
C GLY A 383 -20.49 22.12 -13.60
N LEU A 384 -21.22 22.58 -12.58
CA LEU A 384 -22.68 22.42 -12.47
C LEU A 384 -23.46 23.47 -13.28
N LYS A 385 -22.89 24.67 -13.48
CA LYS A 385 -23.50 25.74 -14.29
C LYS A 385 -23.44 25.45 -15.78
N TYR A 386 -22.31 24.93 -16.27
CA TYR A 386 -22.08 24.63 -17.68
C TYR A 386 -22.00 23.12 -17.96
N PHE A 387 -22.70 22.31 -17.14
CA PHE A 387 -22.68 20.85 -17.18
C PHE A 387 -22.92 20.31 -18.60
N ASP A 388 -23.95 20.81 -19.29
CA ASP A 388 -24.30 20.37 -20.63
C ASP A 388 -23.24 20.79 -21.67
N ASP A 389 -22.85 22.08 -21.68
CA ASP A 389 -21.85 22.62 -22.62
C ASP A 389 -20.50 21.89 -22.52
N ILE A 390 -20.04 21.62 -21.28
CA ILE A 390 -18.77 20.95 -20.98
C ILE A 390 -18.88 19.42 -21.18
N GLY A 391 -20.06 18.83 -21.00
CA GLY A 391 -20.34 17.42 -21.27
C GLY A 391 -20.39 17.06 -22.76
N MET A 392 -20.56 18.05 -23.65
CA MET A 392 -20.53 17.84 -25.10
C MET A 392 -19.18 17.31 -25.57
N ARG A 393 -19.22 16.34 -26.50
CA ARG A 393 -18.01 15.83 -27.17
C ARG A 393 -17.47 16.86 -28.16
N ILE A 394 -16.14 17.00 -28.20
CA ILE A 394 -15.42 17.96 -29.02
C ILE A 394 -14.94 17.27 -30.32
N PRO A 395 -15.34 17.75 -31.52
CA PRO A 395 -14.82 17.27 -32.80
C PRO A 395 -13.30 17.39 -32.96
N ARG A 396 -12.70 16.44 -33.69
CA ARG A 396 -11.24 16.34 -33.86
C ARG A 396 -10.57 17.58 -34.46
N ASP A 397 -11.26 18.24 -35.39
CA ASP A 397 -10.85 19.52 -36.00
C ASP A 397 -10.96 20.69 -35.01
N GLU A 398 -12.03 20.76 -34.22
CA GLU A 398 -12.18 21.77 -33.15
C GLU A 398 -11.06 21.63 -32.09
N VAL A 399 -10.71 20.39 -31.72
CA VAL A 399 -9.57 20.11 -30.83
C VAL A 399 -8.25 20.59 -31.43
N ALA A 400 -8.01 20.34 -32.72
CA ALA A 400 -6.80 20.77 -33.41
C ALA A 400 -6.69 22.30 -33.49
N GLU A 401 -7.80 23.00 -33.74
CA GLU A 401 -7.85 24.47 -33.78
C GLU A 401 -7.64 25.09 -32.40
N LEU A 402 -8.22 24.54 -31.33
CA LEU A 402 -7.93 24.96 -29.95
C LEU A 402 -6.43 24.82 -29.63
N GLY A 403 -5.82 23.68 -29.98
CA GLY A 403 -4.37 23.50 -29.83
C GLY A 403 -3.55 24.50 -30.66
N ARG A 404 -3.99 24.83 -31.88
CA ARG A 404 -3.35 25.84 -32.73
C ARG A 404 -3.42 27.25 -32.12
N ILE A 405 -4.55 27.64 -31.53
CA ILE A 405 -4.72 28.93 -30.85
C ILE A 405 -3.75 29.03 -29.66
N ILE A 406 -3.68 28.00 -28.83
CA ILE A 406 -2.82 27.94 -27.63
C ILE A 406 -1.34 27.98 -28.02
N GLN A 407 -0.92 27.19 -29.01
CA GLN A 407 0.46 27.21 -29.53
C GLN A 407 0.82 28.56 -30.17
N THR A 408 -0.13 29.22 -30.86
CA THR A 408 0.09 30.57 -31.43
C THR A 408 0.31 31.60 -30.33
N MET A 409 -0.48 31.56 -29.25
CA MET A 409 -0.31 32.48 -28.11
C MET A 409 1.01 32.24 -27.38
N ALA A 410 1.40 30.98 -27.16
CA ALA A 410 2.68 30.63 -26.53
C ALA A 410 3.89 31.16 -27.32
N VAL A 411 3.83 31.08 -28.66
CA VAL A 411 4.82 31.67 -29.59
C VAL A 411 4.84 33.21 -29.53
N GLN A 412 3.72 33.87 -29.25
CA GLN A 412 3.63 35.33 -29.16
C GLN A 412 4.16 35.89 -27.83
N ILE A 413 4.09 35.13 -26.73
CA ILE A 413 4.52 35.56 -25.38
C ILE A 413 5.94 35.07 -25.01
N THR A 414 6.70 34.57 -25.98
CA THR A 414 8.08 34.07 -25.80
C THR A 414 8.98 34.62 -26.89
N ASP A 415 10.29 34.76 -26.63
CA ASP A 415 11.17 35.59 -27.45
C ASP A 415 11.41 35.04 -28.87
N GLY A 416 10.54 35.49 -29.79
CA GLY A 416 10.55 35.08 -31.20
C GLY A 416 10.03 33.66 -31.46
N GLY A 417 9.40 33.00 -30.49
CA GLY A 417 8.84 31.64 -30.61
C GLY A 417 9.84 30.50 -30.82
N ASN A 418 11.14 30.79 -30.90
CA ASN A 418 12.19 29.81 -31.18
C ASN A 418 12.38 28.85 -30.00
N GLY A 419 11.76 27.67 -30.11
CA GLY A 419 11.93 26.57 -29.15
C GLY A 419 10.67 26.24 -28.35
N VAL A 420 9.50 26.79 -28.69
CA VAL A 420 8.20 26.30 -28.18
C VAL A 420 7.81 25.01 -28.91
N HIS A 421 7.64 23.92 -28.17
CA HIS A 421 7.20 22.62 -28.70
C HIS A 421 5.90 22.19 -27.98
N SER A 422 4.90 21.70 -28.70
CA SER A 422 3.60 21.30 -28.14
C SER A 422 3.06 20.00 -28.75
N VAL A 423 2.37 19.19 -27.94
CA VAL A 423 1.65 17.99 -28.38
C VAL A 423 0.26 17.96 -27.74
N ILE A 424 -0.78 17.86 -28.58
CA ILE A 424 -2.13 17.52 -28.12
C ILE A 424 -2.14 16.02 -27.79
N CYS A 425 -2.48 15.67 -26.56
CA CYS A 425 -2.41 14.31 -26.03
C CYS A 425 -3.80 13.65 -26.00
N GLY A 426 -4.16 12.94 -24.92
CA GLY A 426 -5.56 12.64 -24.65
C GLY A 426 -6.28 11.77 -25.69
N GLY A 427 -7.57 12.03 -25.85
CA GLY A 427 -8.41 11.38 -26.87
C GLY A 427 -7.91 11.61 -28.30
N TYR A 428 -7.43 12.81 -28.58
CA TYR A 428 -6.93 13.23 -29.89
C TYR A 428 -5.73 12.41 -30.36
N ARG A 429 -4.71 12.25 -29.51
CA ARG A 429 -3.50 11.48 -29.85
C ARG A 429 -3.74 9.98 -29.98
N ARG A 430 -4.79 9.47 -29.31
CA ARG A 430 -5.29 8.09 -29.44
C ARG A 430 -6.27 7.90 -30.62
N GLY A 431 -6.27 8.82 -31.60
CA GLY A 431 -7.00 8.66 -32.86
C GLY A 431 -8.53 8.77 -32.76
N LYS A 432 -9.08 9.40 -31.72
CA LYS A 432 -10.54 9.62 -31.65
C LYS A 432 -11.00 10.75 -32.56
N GLU A 433 -12.14 10.56 -33.23
CA GLU A 433 -12.87 11.63 -33.92
C GLU A 433 -13.56 12.60 -32.96
N MET A 434 -13.89 12.13 -31.75
CA MET A 434 -14.60 12.90 -30.72
C MET A 434 -13.88 12.77 -29.37
N SER A 435 -13.43 13.89 -28.80
CA SER A 435 -12.80 13.97 -27.47
C SER A 435 -13.78 14.47 -26.40
N GLY A 436 -13.42 14.44 -25.11
CA GLY A 436 -14.21 15.08 -24.03
C GLY A 436 -13.57 16.37 -23.50
N ASP A 437 -12.43 16.73 -24.07
CA ASP A 437 -11.39 17.53 -23.44
C ASP A 437 -10.28 17.81 -24.49
N VAL A 438 -9.47 18.82 -24.21
CA VAL A 438 -8.23 19.11 -24.93
C VAL A 438 -7.05 19.07 -23.95
N ASP A 439 -6.37 17.93 -23.85
CA ASP A 439 -5.08 17.82 -23.17
C ASP A 439 -3.97 18.37 -24.10
N ILE A 440 -3.24 19.40 -23.70
CA ILE A 440 -2.07 19.90 -24.46
C ILE A 440 -0.83 20.04 -23.57
N ILE A 441 0.19 19.24 -23.85
CA ILE A 441 1.52 19.39 -23.24
C ILE A 441 2.36 20.32 -24.09
N MET A 442 3.10 21.23 -23.45
CA MET A 442 4.02 22.14 -24.09
C MET A 442 5.30 22.31 -23.29
N THR A 443 6.40 22.66 -23.96
CA THR A 443 7.64 23.11 -23.33
C THR A 443 8.28 24.24 -24.15
N HIS A 444 9.18 24.99 -23.53
CA HIS A 444 10.10 25.88 -24.23
C HIS A 444 11.53 25.54 -23.81
N ARG A 445 12.46 25.51 -24.78
CA ARG A 445 13.90 25.22 -24.56
C ARG A 445 14.59 25.99 -23.42
N THR A 446 14.05 27.14 -23.03
CA THR A 446 14.63 28.08 -22.05
C THR A 446 13.53 28.75 -21.22
N GLN A 447 12.48 29.30 -21.86
CA GLN A 447 11.46 30.13 -21.22
C GLN A 447 10.24 29.37 -20.67
N TRP A 448 10.41 28.10 -20.29
CA TRP A 448 9.30 27.26 -19.82
C TRP A 448 8.85 27.61 -18.38
N GLN A 449 9.75 28.15 -17.55
CA GLN A 449 9.42 28.52 -16.16
C GLN A 449 8.31 29.59 -16.13
N HIS A 450 7.29 29.33 -15.31
CA HIS A 450 6.06 30.12 -15.16
C HIS A 450 5.29 30.41 -16.47
N LEU A 451 5.63 29.75 -17.58
CA LEU A 451 4.95 29.91 -18.88
C LEU A 451 3.46 29.60 -18.76
N VAL A 452 3.07 28.66 -17.89
CA VAL A 452 1.66 28.30 -17.65
C VAL A 452 0.84 29.50 -17.18
N GLN A 453 1.39 30.32 -16.27
CA GLN A 453 0.70 31.51 -15.77
C GLN A 453 0.63 32.59 -16.85
N ARG A 454 1.76 32.88 -17.51
CA ARG A 454 1.84 33.89 -18.58
C ARG A 454 0.91 33.57 -19.75
N LEU A 455 0.76 32.28 -20.09
CA LEU A 455 -0.11 31.78 -21.15
C LEU A 455 -1.59 31.87 -20.77
N THR A 456 -1.97 31.47 -19.55
CA THR A 456 -3.34 31.61 -19.05
C THR A 456 -3.77 33.08 -19.02
N GLU A 457 -2.96 33.97 -18.43
CA GLU A 457 -3.25 35.40 -18.38
C GLU A 457 -3.43 36.03 -19.78
N ALA A 458 -2.64 35.60 -20.77
CA ALA A 458 -2.74 36.10 -22.15
C ALA A 458 -4.01 35.59 -22.87
N LEU A 459 -4.40 34.33 -22.63
CA LEU A 459 -5.61 33.73 -23.18
C LEU A 459 -6.89 34.26 -22.51
N GLU A 460 -6.81 34.67 -21.23
CA GLU A 460 -7.87 35.45 -20.56
C GLU A 460 -7.98 36.87 -21.12
N LYS A 461 -6.86 37.59 -21.29
CA LYS A 461 -6.83 38.96 -21.86
C LYS A 461 -7.38 39.02 -23.29
N THR A 462 -7.29 37.94 -24.05
CA THR A 462 -7.90 37.80 -25.39
C THR A 462 -9.33 37.27 -25.38
N GLY A 463 -9.89 36.93 -24.21
CA GLY A 463 -11.25 36.44 -24.04
C GLY A 463 -11.48 35.00 -24.52
N TRP A 464 -10.43 34.24 -24.83
CA TRP A 464 -10.53 32.81 -25.21
C TRP A 464 -10.83 31.92 -23.99
N VAL A 465 -10.20 32.22 -22.85
CA VAL A 465 -10.55 31.62 -21.55
C VAL A 465 -11.72 32.41 -20.96
N THR A 466 -12.72 31.69 -20.47
CA THR A 466 -13.91 32.25 -19.80
C THR A 466 -13.86 32.10 -18.28
N HIS A 467 -13.26 30.98 -17.81
CA HIS A 467 -13.10 30.67 -16.40
C HIS A 467 -11.81 29.87 -16.22
N VAL A 468 -10.98 30.27 -15.27
CA VAL A 468 -9.92 29.42 -14.71
C VAL A 468 -10.53 28.49 -13.68
N LEU A 469 -10.23 27.20 -13.76
CA LEU A 469 -10.66 26.19 -12.78
C LEU A 469 -9.55 25.97 -11.74
N SER A 470 -8.32 25.78 -12.19
CA SER A 470 -7.15 25.79 -11.29
C SER A 470 -5.85 26.07 -12.05
N ILE A 471 -4.84 26.54 -11.33
CA ILE A 471 -3.46 26.68 -11.79
C ILE A 471 -2.54 26.06 -10.74
N SER A 472 -1.57 25.26 -11.19
CA SER A 472 -0.43 24.81 -10.40
C SER A 472 0.86 25.20 -11.13
N LYS A 473 1.82 25.76 -10.39
CA LYS A 473 3.13 26.20 -10.90
C LYS A 473 4.27 25.37 -10.29
N SER A 474 3.94 24.18 -9.82
CA SER A 474 4.75 23.44 -8.86
C SER A 474 6.01 22.81 -9.45
N MET A 475 6.17 22.75 -10.77
CA MET A 475 7.43 22.39 -11.41
C MET A 475 8.35 23.60 -11.57
N SER A 476 7.81 24.77 -11.93
CA SER A 476 8.54 26.03 -11.95
C SER A 476 9.00 26.44 -10.54
N GLU A 477 8.16 26.26 -9.53
CA GLU A 477 8.47 26.48 -8.11
C GLU A 477 9.59 25.56 -7.58
N ARG A 478 9.90 24.45 -8.28
CA ARG A 478 11.07 23.57 -8.03
C ARG A 478 12.20 23.76 -9.04
N GLY A 479 12.21 24.87 -9.79
CA GLY A 479 13.24 25.17 -10.80
C GLY A 479 13.28 24.23 -12.02
N GLY A 480 12.36 23.26 -12.12
CA GLY A 480 12.35 22.22 -13.15
C GLY A 480 12.80 20.85 -12.67
N HIS A 481 13.13 20.72 -11.38
CA HIS A 481 13.45 19.43 -10.80
C HIS A 481 12.16 18.63 -10.51
N PRO A 482 12.11 17.34 -10.89
CA PRO A 482 11.06 16.45 -10.43
C PRO A 482 11.07 16.38 -8.89
N PRO A 483 9.93 16.10 -8.23
CA PRO A 483 9.84 16.10 -6.76
C PRO A 483 10.95 15.26 -6.14
N GLU A 484 11.68 15.84 -5.19
CA GLU A 484 12.89 15.24 -4.61
C GLU A 484 12.61 13.90 -3.92
N LEU A 485 13.52 12.94 -4.07
CA LEU A 485 13.67 11.89 -3.05
C LEU A 485 14.28 12.53 -1.80
N HIS A 486 13.44 12.97 -0.86
CA HIS A 486 13.90 13.25 0.50
C HIS A 486 14.30 11.93 1.17
N ALA A 487 15.55 11.51 0.98
CA ALA A 487 16.13 10.26 1.47
C ALA A 487 16.17 10.13 3.02
N GLU A 488 15.88 11.22 3.74
CA GLU A 488 15.71 11.22 5.20
C GLU A 488 14.26 10.95 5.65
N LYS A 489 13.32 10.81 4.72
CA LYS A 489 11.87 10.68 5.00
C LYS A 489 11.22 9.54 4.24
N GLY A 490 11.58 9.31 2.98
CA GLY A 490 11.01 8.30 2.07
C GLY A 490 9.53 8.47 1.71
N ILE A 491 8.77 9.19 2.54
CA ILE A 491 7.38 9.57 2.32
C ILE A 491 7.37 10.64 1.23
N TRP A 492 6.85 10.26 0.06
CA TRP A 492 6.35 11.21 -0.93
C TRP A 492 5.26 12.05 -0.27
N GLN A 493 5.49 13.36 -0.12
CA GLN A 493 4.40 14.30 0.18
C GLN A 493 3.51 14.49 -1.05
N SER A 494 2.78 13.44 -1.44
CA SER A 494 1.56 13.58 -2.24
C SER A 494 0.41 14.04 -1.32
N GLY A 495 0.60 15.23 -0.73
CA GLY A 495 -0.55 16.05 -0.35
C GLY A 495 -1.23 16.43 -1.65
N TRP A 496 -2.47 15.95 -1.82
CA TRP A 496 -3.18 15.88 -3.11
C TRP A 496 -2.61 14.80 -4.06
N GLY A 497 -3.51 14.17 -4.81
CA GLY A 497 -3.24 12.92 -5.51
C GLY A 497 -2.80 13.10 -6.96
N GLY A 498 -1.82 12.29 -7.39
CA GLY A 498 -1.39 12.19 -8.79
C GLY A 498 0.12 12.04 -8.91
N ALA A 499 0.57 11.13 -9.78
CA ALA A 499 1.97 11.04 -10.18
C ALA A 499 2.25 11.99 -11.36
N ASP A 500 1.88 13.26 -11.17
CA ASP A 500 1.98 14.34 -12.15
C ASP A 500 2.18 15.68 -11.43
N SER A 501 3.43 16.13 -11.41
CA SER A 501 3.93 17.28 -10.63
C SER A 501 4.28 18.48 -11.51
N LEU A 502 3.82 18.46 -12.76
CA LEU A 502 4.02 19.46 -13.79
C LEU A 502 3.24 20.76 -13.50
N ASP A 503 3.70 21.85 -14.12
CA ASP A 503 2.93 23.08 -14.21
C ASP A 503 1.69 22.83 -15.05
N LYS A 504 0.50 23.23 -14.58
CA LYS A 504 -0.76 23.01 -15.31
C LYS A 504 -1.81 24.08 -15.05
N SER A 505 -2.65 24.32 -16.04
CA SER A 505 -3.83 25.19 -15.95
C SER A 505 -5.03 24.46 -16.52
N LEU A 506 -6.05 24.25 -15.68
CA LEU A 506 -7.31 23.60 -16.05
C LEU A 506 -8.32 24.72 -16.34
N LEU A 507 -8.90 24.74 -17.54
CA LEU A 507 -9.52 25.94 -18.10
C LEU A 507 -10.86 25.65 -18.80
N VAL A 508 -11.77 26.63 -18.76
CA VAL A 508 -12.99 26.65 -19.57
C VAL A 508 -12.81 27.66 -20.72
N PHE A 509 -12.59 27.16 -21.92
CA PHE A 509 -12.45 27.95 -23.15
C PHE A 509 -13.80 28.22 -23.82
N ARG A 510 -13.84 29.28 -24.65
CA ARG A 510 -14.81 29.41 -25.74
C ARG A 510 -14.43 28.46 -26.87
N SER A 511 -15.41 27.80 -27.46
CA SER A 511 -15.24 27.09 -28.74
C SER A 511 -14.72 28.05 -29.83
N PRO A 512 -13.85 27.60 -30.75
CA PRO A 512 -13.52 28.32 -31.98
C PRO A 512 -14.73 28.65 -32.85
N THR A 513 -15.85 27.92 -32.68
CA THR A 513 -17.13 28.24 -33.34
C THR A 513 -17.83 29.47 -32.76
N THR A 514 -17.49 29.87 -31.53
CA THR A 514 -18.05 31.03 -30.80
C THR A 514 -16.94 31.95 -30.30
N PRO A 515 -16.10 32.51 -31.20
CA PRO A 515 -14.86 33.20 -30.85
C PRO A 515 -15.10 34.48 -30.01
N PRO A 516 -14.05 35.04 -29.37
CA PRO A 516 -14.12 36.35 -28.73
C PRO A 516 -14.68 37.41 -29.68
N GLY A 517 -15.65 38.21 -29.21
CA GLY A 517 -16.39 39.17 -30.03
C GLY A 517 -17.58 38.61 -30.81
N SER A 518 -17.83 37.30 -30.79
CA SER A 518 -19.06 36.72 -31.36
C SER A 518 -20.27 36.94 -30.43
N GLU A 519 -21.41 37.31 -31.01
CA GLU A 519 -22.72 37.47 -30.36
C GLU A 519 -23.45 36.12 -30.11
N ALA A 520 -22.96 35.01 -30.68
CA ALA A 520 -23.55 33.70 -30.48
C ALA A 520 -23.41 33.21 -29.02
N LYS A 521 -24.36 32.39 -28.54
CA LYS A 521 -24.29 31.77 -27.20
C LYS A 521 -22.93 31.09 -27.04
N ILE A 522 -22.16 31.53 -26.05
CA ILE A 522 -20.82 30.97 -25.77
C ILE A 522 -20.94 29.47 -25.53
N LEU A 523 -20.19 28.70 -26.32
CA LEU A 523 -20.09 27.26 -26.17
C LEU A 523 -18.80 26.92 -25.42
N HIS A 524 -18.94 26.34 -24.23
CA HIS A 524 -17.82 26.09 -23.32
C HIS A 524 -17.09 24.78 -23.64
N ARG A 525 -15.77 24.74 -23.38
CA ARG A 525 -14.88 23.60 -23.63
C ARG A 525 -13.88 23.42 -22.47
N ARG A 526 -13.69 22.19 -21.98
CA ARG A 526 -12.57 21.88 -21.06
C ARG A 526 -11.27 21.77 -21.85
N VAL A 527 -10.27 22.51 -21.42
CA VAL A 527 -8.90 22.47 -21.96
C VAL A 527 -7.94 22.45 -20.78
N ASP A 528 -7.03 21.48 -20.80
CA ASP A 528 -6.02 21.31 -19.75
C ASP A 528 -4.65 21.57 -20.41
N ILE A 529 -4.02 22.69 -20.06
CA ILE A 529 -2.70 23.10 -20.54
C ILE A 529 -1.65 22.64 -19.54
N ILE A 530 -0.65 21.88 -19.99
CA ILE A 530 0.42 21.33 -19.16
C ILE A 530 1.77 21.82 -19.68
N ILE A 531 2.61 22.37 -18.80
CA ILE A 531 3.97 22.81 -19.12
C ILE A 531 5.00 21.90 -18.45
N SER A 532 5.99 21.45 -19.21
CA SER A 532 7.15 20.70 -18.69
C SER A 532 8.48 21.43 -18.94
N PRO A 533 9.53 21.14 -18.15
CA PRO A 533 10.90 21.41 -18.58
C PRO A 533 11.27 20.53 -19.81
N PRO A 534 12.24 20.92 -20.64
CA PRO A 534 12.64 20.17 -21.83
C PRO A 534 13.12 18.74 -21.55
N SER A 535 13.80 18.52 -20.42
CA SER A 535 14.27 17.20 -19.96
C SER A 535 13.12 16.23 -19.65
N ALA A 536 11.95 16.74 -19.24
CA ALA A 536 10.77 15.93 -18.92
C ALA A 536 9.73 15.88 -20.05
N PHE A 537 9.97 16.52 -21.20
CA PHE A 537 8.95 16.65 -22.25
C PHE A 537 8.54 15.29 -22.84
N GLY A 538 9.50 14.40 -23.08
CA GLY A 538 9.22 13.01 -23.48
C GLY A 538 8.44 12.22 -22.44
N THR A 539 8.78 12.35 -21.15
CA THR A 539 8.09 11.63 -20.06
C THR A 539 6.68 12.16 -19.81
N ALA A 540 6.48 13.48 -19.99
CA ALA A 540 5.16 14.10 -19.96
C ALA A 540 4.27 13.55 -21.08
N ILE A 541 4.76 13.52 -22.31
CA ILE A 541 4.03 12.99 -23.48
C ILE A 541 3.60 11.53 -23.23
N VAL A 542 4.51 10.68 -22.71
CA VAL A 542 4.19 9.28 -22.35
C VAL A 542 3.15 9.21 -21.22
N GLY A 543 3.28 10.04 -20.18
CA GLY A 543 2.36 10.09 -19.05
C GLY A 543 0.91 10.44 -19.45
N TRP A 544 0.73 11.53 -20.20
CA TRP A 544 -0.61 12.04 -20.56
C TRP A 544 -1.19 11.44 -21.87
N THR A 545 -0.39 10.76 -22.69
CA THR A 545 -0.94 9.92 -23.78
C THR A 545 -1.38 8.55 -23.27
N GLY A 546 -0.73 8.05 -22.21
CA GLY A 546 -1.02 6.75 -21.61
C GLY A 546 -2.45 6.59 -21.09
N GLY A 547 -2.83 5.35 -20.84
CA GLY A 547 -3.95 5.05 -19.95
C GLY A 547 -3.45 4.80 -18.53
N THR A 548 -4.26 5.07 -17.52
CA THR A 548 -3.87 4.93 -16.10
C THR A 548 -3.32 3.54 -15.74
N THR A 549 -3.80 2.48 -16.40
CA THR A 549 -3.25 1.12 -16.26
C THR A 549 -1.88 0.95 -16.94
N PHE A 550 -1.67 1.55 -18.11
CA PHE A 550 -0.38 1.57 -18.80
C PHE A 550 0.67 2.30 -17.94
N GLU A 551 0.37 3.50 -17.45
CA GLU A 551 1.33 4.24 -16.61
C GLU A 551 1.61 3.51 -15.28
N ARG A 552 0.56 2.95 -14.63
CA ARG A 552 0.70 2.16 -13.40
C ARG A 552 1.69 1.02 -13.61
N ASP A 553 1.53 0.30 -14.72
CA ASP A 553 2.35 -0.86 -15.01
C ASP A 553 3.74 -0.48 -15.54
N LEU A 554 3.90 0.66 -16.23
CA LEU A 554 5.19 1.24 -16.56
C LEU A 554 5.97 1.63 -15.30
N ARG A 555 5.32 2.29 -14.33
CA ARG A 555 5.89 2.61 -13.01
C ARG A 555 6.31 1.36 -12.24
N ARG A 556 5.58 0.24 -12.39
CA ARG A 556 5.93 -1.06 -11.76
C ARG A 556 7.07 -1.76 -12.48
N LEU A 557 7.05 -1.81 -13.82
CA LEU A 557 8.10 -2.36 -14.67
C LEU A 557 9.45 -1.68 -14.38
N LEU A 558 9.47 -0.35 -14.37
CA LEU A 558 10.66 0.45 -14.09
C LEU A 558 11.17 0.29 -12.66
N LYS A 559 10.27 0.24 -11.67
CA LYS A 559 10.65 -0.08 -10.28
C LYS A 559 11.27 -1.48 -10.18
N GLU A 560 10.69 -2.48 -10.83
CA GLU A 560 11.08 -3.89 -10.71
C GLU A 560 12.36 -4.23 -11.49
N ARG A 561 12.54 -3.69 -12.71
CA ARG A 561 13.69 -4.02 -13.58
C ARG A 561 14.85 -3.02 -13.58
N LYS A 562 14.63 -1.81 -13.05
CA LYS A 562 15.66 -0.74 -13.02
C LYS A 562 15.79 -0.02 -11.68
N GLY A 563 14.87 -0.23 -10.73
CA GLY A 563 14.83 0.60 -9.52
C GLY A 563 14.46 2.07 -9.82
N TRP A 564 13.85 2.37 -10.97
CA TRP A 564 13.53 3.73 -11.39
C TRP A 564 12.11 4.15 -10.96
N ARG A 565 11.92 5.44 -10.66
CA ARG A 565 10.62 6.11 -10.53
C ARG A 565 10.27 6.74 -11.88
N PHE A 566 9.01 6.64 -12.30
CA PHE A 566 8.49 7.33 -13.48
C PHE A 566 7.27 8.19 -13.12
N ASP A 567 7.26 9.42 -13.61
CA ASP A 567 6.10 10.31 -13.63
C ASP A 567 6.23 11.27 -14.81
N SER A 568 5.18 12.05 -15.08
CA SER A 568 5.20 13.02 -16.18
C SER A 568 6.33 14.06 -16.04
N GLY A 569 6.78 14.33 -14.80
CA GLY A 569 7.86 15.25 -14.49
C GLY A 569 9.27 14.69 -14.67
N GLY A 570 9.42 13.41 -15.02
CA GLY A 570 10.72 12.80 -15.32
C GLY A 570 10.83 11.34 -14.91
N VAL A 571 12.01 10.76 -15.17
CA VAL A 571 12.45 9.50 -14.57
C VAL A 571 13.58 9.77 -13.60
N VAL A 572 13.52 9.16 -12.42
CA VAL A 572 14.53 9.31 -11.37
C VAL A 572 15.01 7.93 -10.93
N ASP A 573 16.31 7.71 -10.96
CA ASP A 573 16.93 6.51 -10.41
C ASP A 573 16.84 6.54 -8.88
N ARG A 574 16.20 5.54 -8.26
CA ARG A 574 15.90 5.59 -6.81
C ARG A 574 17.09 5.22 -5.92
N ALA A 575 18.17 4.69 -6.47
CA ALA A 575 19.37 4.33 -5.71
C ALA A 575 20.37 5.49 -5.65
N THR A 576 20.41 6.32 -6.70
CA THR A 576 21.30 7.48 -6.81
C THR A 576 20.61 8.83 -6.58
N GLY A 577 19.27 8.87 -6.72
CA GLY A 577 18.50 10.13 -6.74
C GLY A 577 18.67 10.93 -8.05
N HIS A 578 19.49 10.45 -9.00
CA HIS A 578 19.77 11.16 -10.24
C HIS A 578 18.55 11.13 -11.18
N VAL A 579 18.27 12.25 -11.84
CA VAL A 579 17.32 12.31 -12.96
C VAL A 579 17.95 11.56 -14.14
N VAL A 580 17.21 10.64 -14.73
CA VAL A 580 17.65 9.88 -15.91
C VAL A 580 17.48 10.78 -17.13
N ASP A 581 18.60 11.23 -17.69
CA ASP A 581 18.63 11.91 -18.98
C ASP A 581 18.42 10.91 -20.11
N PHE A 582 17.50 11.22 -21.03
CA PHE A 582 17.23 10.45 -22.24
C PHE A 582 17.96 11.00 -23.48
N GLY A 583 18.67 12.13 -23.32
CA GLY A 583 19.46 12.79 -24.35
C GLY A 583 18.70 13.86 -25.14
N GLU A 584 19.48 14.64 -25.89
CA GLU A 584 18.97 15.70 -26.75
C GLU A 584 17.99 15.20 -27.83
N TRP A 585 17.02 16.06 -28.13
CA TRP A 585 15.96 15.85 -29.13
C TRP A 585 15.76 17.15 -29.91
N GLU A 586 15.41 17.10 -31.21
CA GLU A 586 15.01 18.27 -32.00
C GLU A 586 13.47 18.43 -31.99
N THR A 587 12.71 17.32 -32.07
CA THR A 587 11.23 17.32 -32.09
C THR A 587 10.57 16.61 -30.90
N ALA A 588 9.25 16.80 -30.73
CA ALA A 588 8.47 16.15 -29.66
C ALA A 588 8.39 14.62 -29.81
N GLU A 589 8.34 14.12 -31.05
CA GLU A 589 8.39 12.69 -31.36
C GLU A 589 9.76 12.10 -31.01
N GLU A 590 10.84 12.88 -31.17
CA GLU A 590 12.18 12.46 -30.75
C GLU A 590 12.32 12.42 -29.22
N ALA A 591 11.74 13.40 -28.51
CA ALA A 591 11.68 13.41 -27.05
C ALA A 591 10.96 12.15 -26.49
N GLU A 592 9.81 11.80 -27.07
CA GLU A 592 9.09 10.56 -26.72
C GLU A 592 9.90 9.30 -27.08
N ARG A 593 10.46 9.24 -28.29
CA ARG A 593 11.29 8.09 -28.73
C ARG A 593 12.55 7.93 -27.87
N ALA A 594 13.11 9.02 -27.33
CA ALA A 594 14.24 8.97 -26.41
C ALA A 594 13.88 8.20 -25.13
N VAL A 595 12.70 8.48 -24.54
CA VAL A 595 12.17 7.74 -23.39
C VAL A 595 11.98 6.25 -23.72
N PHE A 596 11.33 5.91 -24.84
CA PHE A 596 11.13 4.49 -25.22
C PHE A 596 12.43 3.75 -25.58
N ARG A 597 13.48 4.44 -26.03
CA ARG A 597 14.83 3.84 -26.24
C ARG A 597 15.60 3.66 -24.94
N GLY A 598 15.50 4.61 -24.01
CA GLY A 598 16.19 4.56 -22.72
C GLY A 598 15.54 3.63 -21.69
N ILE A 599 14.34 3.12 -21.96
CA ILE A 599 13.64 2.12 -21.16
C ILE A 599 13.72 0.75 -21.87
N PRO A 600 14.56 -0.19 -21.39
CA PRO A 600 14.60 -1.55 -21.92
C PRO A 600 13.25 -2.28 -21.80
N ASP A 601 13.08 -3.29 -22.62
CA ASP A 601 11.93 -4.21 -22.70
C ASP A 601 10.62 -3.60 -23.22
N LEU A 602 10.54 -2.28 -23.45
CA LEU A 602 9.46 -1.67 -24.27
C LEU A 602 9.73 -1.78 -25.78
N THR A 603 10.96 -2.12 -26.18
CA THR A 603 11.35 -2.37 -27.57
C THR A 603 11.33 -3.88 -27.87
N PRO A 604 10.48 -4.39 -28.80
CA PRO A 604 10.36 -5.82 -29.06
C PRO A 604 11.64 -6.45 -29.62
N ALA A 605 12.07 -7.56 -29.02
CA ALA A 605 13.22 -8.34 -29.49
C ALA A 605 12.86 -9.21 -30.72
N ASN A 606 13.10 -8.67 -31.92
CA ASN A 606 13.12 -9.36 -33.23
C ASN A 606 11.84 -10.08 -33.70
N ARG A 607 11.22 -9.60 -34.80
CA ARG A 607 10.81 -10.47 -35.94
C ARG A 607 10.50 -9.72 -37.26
N THR A 608 11.48 -9.77 -38.16
CA THR A 608 11.35 -9.98 -39.62
C THR A 608 10.27 -9.24 -40.44
N GLN A 609 10.68 -8.16 -41.13
CA GLN A 609 10.66 -7.96 -42.61
C GLN A 609 11.25 -6.55 -42.91
N ALA A 610 12.02 -6.28 -43.97
CA ALA A 610 12.52 -7.09 -45.09
C ALA A 610 14.02 -6.78 -45.41
N ARG A 611 14.58 -7.31 -46.50
CA ARG A 611 16.03 -7.26 -46.84
C ARG A 611 16.48 -5.95 -47.52
N VAL A 612 17.40 -5.20 -46.91
CA VAL A 612 18.41 -4.31 -47.55
C VAL A 612 19.68 -4.34 -46.65
N PRO A 613 20.93 -4.35 -47.18
CA PRO A 613 22.12 -4.68 -46.37
C PRO A 613 22.79 -3.49 -45.66
N PRO A 614 23.53 -3.72 -44.56
CA PRO A 614 24.23 -2.68 -43.81
C PRO A 614 25.67 -2.41 -44.30
N PRO A 615 26.07 -1.13 -44.46
CA PRO A 615 27.47 -0.73 -44.51
C PRO A 615 28.00 -0.22 -43.14
N ALA A 616 29.27 -0.52 -42.87
CA ALA A 616 30.20 0.32 -42.09
C ALA A 616 29.95 0.63 -40.58
N ILE A 617 29.84 -0.40 -39.72
CA ILE A 617 30.46 -0.34 -38.36
C ILE A 617 31.45 -1.51 -38.19
N LEU A 618 32.56 -1.44 -38.93
CA LEU A 618 33.72 -2.34 -38.77
C LEU A 618 35.05 -1.56 -38.86
N LEU A 619 35.01 -0.27 -38.52
CA LEU A 619 36.14 0.67 -38.62
C LEU A 619 36.63 1.19 -37.27
N TYR A 620 35.78 1.26 -36.25
CA TYR A 620 36.11 1.93 -34.99
C TYR A 620 37.10 1.17 -34.07
N VAL A 621 37.23 -0.15 -34.24
CA VAL A 621 38.13 -0.99 -33.43
C VAL A 621 39.52 -1.14 -34.06
N GLY A 622 39.65 -0.98 -35.38
CA GLY A 622 40.93 -1.12 -36.09
C GLY A 622 41.91 0.04 -35.82
N HIS A 623 41.39 1.26 -35.70
CA HIS A 623 42.23 2.47 -35.57
C HIS A 623 42.84 2.64 -34.18
N ALA A 624 42.26 2.02 -33.14
CA ALA A 624 42.72 2.09 -31.75
C ALA A 624 43.97 1.23 -31.46
N LEU A 625 44.43 0.40 -32.41
CA LEU A 625 45.53 -0.56 -32.21
C LEU A 625 46.64 -0.51 -33.28
N GLY A 626 46.63 0.48 -34.18
CA GLY A 626 47.78 0.83 -35.03
C GLY A 626 48.28 -0.26 -36.00
N LYS A 627 47.44 -1.21 -36.42
CA LYS A 627 47.84 -2.30 -37.34
C LYS A 627 47.35 -2.06 -38.77
N SER A 628 48.18 -2.44 -39.74
CA SER A 628 47.91 -2.21 -41.16
C SER A 628 46.84 -3.15 -41.73
N SER A 629 46.13 -2.70 -42.78
CA SER A 629 45.06 -3.46 -43.44
C SER A 629 45.49 -4.85 -43.93
N LYS A 630 46.76 -5.04 -44.32
CA LYS A 630 47.32 -6.32 -44.75
C LYS A 630 47.54 -7.34 -43.61
N GLN A 631 47.52 -6.92 -42.34
CA GLN A 631 47.61 -7.82 -41.18
C GLN A 631 46.24 -8.36 -40.76
N ILE A 632 45.18 -7.55 -40.91
CA ILE A 632 43.80 -7.90 -40.51
C ILE A 632 43.25 -9.08 -41.34
N SER A 633 43.64 -9.19 -42.61
CA SER A 633 43.15 -10.25 -43.52
C SER A 633 43.61 -11.67 -43.16
N ARG A 634 44.72 -11.84 -42.42
CA ARG A 634 45.25 -13.17 -42.04
C ARG A 634 44.52 -13.84 -40.87
N LEU A 635 43.77 -13.08 -40.07
CA LEU A 635 43.01 -13.63 -38.92
C LEU A 635 41.68 -14.31 -39.33
N ARG A 636 41.31 -14.32 -40.62
CA ARG A 636 40.04 -14.87 -41.12
C ARG A 636 40.04 -16.38 -41.44
N LYS A 637 41.11 -17.13 -41.13
CA LYS A 637 41.28 -18.54 -41.58
C LYS A 637 41.87 -19.50 -40.51
N GLN A 638 41.30 -19.52 -39.31
CA GLN A 638 41.50 -20.62 -38.35
C GLN A 638 40.15 -20.99 -37.69
N PRO A 639 39.89 -22.28 -37.40
CA PRO A 639 38.67 -22.73 -36.75
C PRO A 639 38.69 -22.40 -35.25
N LEU A 640 37.59 -21.88 -34.72
CA LEU A 640 37.43 -21.60 -33.29
C LEU A 640 36.89 -22.83 -32.53
N SER A 641 37.73 -23.86 -32.41
CA SER A 641 37.71 -24.75 -31.25
C SER A 641 38.89 -24.38 -30.33
N ASN A 642 38.68 -24.48 -29.01
CA ASN A 642 39.68 -24.16 -27.98
C ASN A 642 40.24 -22.72 -27.98
N VAL A 643 39.39 -21.74 -27.68
CA VAL A 643 39.84 -20.44 -27.12
C VAL A 643 39.08 -20.13 -25.83
N THR A 644 39.63 -20.58 -24.70
CA THR A 644 39.23 -20.12 -23.36
C THR A 644 39.86 -18.76 -23.09
N PHE A 645 39.04 -17.71 -22.95
CA PHE A 645 39.49 -16.42 -22.41
C PHE A 645 38.55 -15.93 -21.32
N ALA A 646 39.11 -15.70 -20.14
CA ALA A 646 38.35 -15.34 -18.95
C ALA A 646 37.97 -13.86 -18.94
N VAL A 647 36.68 -13.56 -18.77
CA VAL A 647 36.24 -12.22 -18.35
C VAL A 647 36.70 -12.01 -16.91
N ARG A 648 37.69 -11.13 -16.76
CA ARG A 648 38.45 -10.93 -15.53
C ARG A 648 37.64 -10.11 -14.52
N TRP A 649 36.79 -10.78 -13.73
CA TRP A 649 36.20 -10.20 -12.53
C TRP A 649 37.28 -9.52 -11.69
N GLN A 650 37.24 -8.20 -11.56
CA GLN A 650 37.94 -7.49 -10.50
C GLN A 650 37.22 -7.77 -9.18
N ARG A 651 37.49 -8.96 -8.62
CA ARG A 651 37.43 -9.14 -7.18
C ARG A 651 38.29 -8.03 -6.57
N LEU A 652 37.68 -7.19 -5.73
CA LEU A 652 38.40 -6.49 -4.68
C LEU A 652 38.92 -7.53 -3.69
N ARG A 653 39.98 -8.25 -4.08
CA ARG A 653 40.88 -8.87 -3.10
C ARG A 653 41.58 -7.70 -2.42
N THR A 654 41.07 -7.37 -1.24
CA THR A 654 41.81 -6.67 -0.20
C THR A 654 43.23 -7.22 -0.18
N ARG A 655 44.19 -6.37 -0.52
CA ARG A 655 45.60 -6.75 -0.57
C ARG A 655 46.06 -6.87 0.86
N THR A 656 46.23 -8.09 1.36
CA THR A 656 46.63 -8.35 2.75
C THR A 656 48.03 -7.80 3.02
N MET A 657 48.12 -6.54 3.41
CA MET A 657 49.19 -6.07 4.29
C MET A 657 48.93 -6.69 5.66
N VAL A 658 49.72 -7.71 6.01
CA VAL A 658 49.79 -8.21 7.39
C VAL A 658 50.55 -7.16 8.21
N THR A 659 49.86 -6.07 8.59
CA THR A 659 50.28 -5.09 9.63
C THR A 659 49.19 -4.08 10.01
N SER A 660 47.91 -4.44 9.94
CA SER A 660 46.85 -3.76 10.72
C SER A 660 45.63 -4.66 10.90
N THR A 661 45.12 -4.78 12.12
CA THR A 661 43.95 -5.60 12.47
C THR A 661 42.65 -4.82 12.27
N THR A 662 42.16 -4.80 11.03
CA THR A 662 40.81 -4.30 10.72
C THR A 662 39.75 -5.22 11.34
N LYS A 663 39.32 -4.92 12.56
CA LYS A 663 38.29 -5.66 13.30
C LYS A 663 36.96 -5.68 12.53
N THR A 664 36.24 -6.79 12.60
CA THR A 664 34.80 -6.82 12.27
C THR A 664 34.08 -5.80 13.16
N PRO A 665 33.18 -4.94 12.63
CA PRO A 665 32.48 -3.94 13.42
C PRO A 665 31.65 -4.61 14.54
N VAL A 666 31.65 -3.99 15.72
CA VAL A 666 30.94 -4.51 16.90
C VAL A 666 29.48 -4.07 16.84
N VAL A 667 28.56 -5.01 17.04
CA VAL A 667 27.15 -4.72 17.28
C VAL A 667 27.02 -4.15 18.69
N MET A 668 26.76 -2.85 18.76
CA MET A 668 26.66 -2.09 20.01
C MET A 668 25.28 -2.22 20.66
N ASN A 669 25.19 -1.81 21.92
CA ASN A 669 23.92 -1.47 22.57
C ASN A 669 23.32 -0.22 21.88
N TRP A 670 22.03 0.02 22.07
CA TRP A 670 21.38 1.27 21.66
C TRP A 670 20.77 1.93 22.89
N ILE A 671 21.38 3.03 23.36
CA ILE A 671 20.90 3.74 24.56
C ILE A 671 20.71 5.22 24.20
N ASN A 672 19.56 5.77 24.58
CA ASN A 672 19.24 7.20 24.43
C ASN A 672 19.45 7.75 22.99
N ASN A 673 19.01 7.01 21.97
CA ASN A 673 19.24 7.29 20.54
C ASN A 673 20.72 7.31 20.09
N THR A 674 21.62 6.63 20.80
CA THR A 674 23.03 6.47 20.41
C THR A 674 23.45 5.00 20.36
N PRO A 675 24.35 4.61 19.45
CA PRO A 675 25.15 3.39 19.61
C PRO A 675 26.05 3.53 20.85
N THR A 676 26.04 2.52 21.72
CA THR A 676 26.82 2.52 22.97
C THR A 676 27.57 1.19 23.10
N PRO A 677 28.89 1.17 23.40
CA PRO A 677 29.58 -0.05 23.75
C PRO A 677 29.02 -0.66 25.06
N SER A 678 29.60 -1.76 25.54
CA SER A 678 29.43 -2.15 26.94
C SER A 678 30.21 -1.18 27.83
N HIS A 679 29.70 -0.85 29.02
CA HIS A 679 30.40 -0.01 30.01
C HIS A 679 31.83 -0.51 30.34
N ASP A 680 32.05 -1.82 30.24
CA ASP A 680 33.32 -2.51 30.51
C ASP A 680 34.07 -2.97 29.24
N ASP A 681 33.66 -2.45 28.06
CA ASP A 681 34.13 -2.83 26.72
C ASP A 681 34.04 -4.34 26.40
N GLN A 682 33.34 -5.14 27.21
CA GLN A 682 33.18 -6.58 26.97
C GLN A 682 32.39 -6.87 25.70
N THR A 683 32.80 -7.93 25.01
CA THR A 683 32.11 -8.43 23.82
C THR A 683 32.03 -9.95 23.80
N PHE A 684 30.94 -10.49 23.27
CA PHE A 684 30.85 -11.89 22.85
C PHE A 684 30.86 -12.00 21.32
N THR A 685 31.02 -13.21 20.78
CA THR A 685 31.08 -13.46 19.33
C THR A 685 29.97 -14.40 18.91
N LEU A 686 29.18 -14.00 17.92
CA LEU A 686 28.26 -14.90 17.22
C LEU A 686 29.04 -15.59 16.10
N ASN A 687 29.03 -16.92 16.10
CA ASN A 687 29.66 -17.75 15.07
C ASN A 687 28.60 -18.36 14.15
N ASP A 688 28.94 -18.59 12.90
CA ASP A 688 28.13 -19.38 11.98
C ASP A 688 28.09 -20.86 12.44
N PRO A 689 26.91 -21.44 12.70
CA PRO A 689 26.78 -22.76 13.31
C PRO A 689 27.25 -23.92 12.44
N TYR A 690 27.40 -23.72 11.11
CA TYR A 690 27.91 -24.76 10.21
C TYR A 690 29.43 -24.72 10.07
N THR A 691 29.99 -23.54 9.77
CA THR A 691 31.42 -23.33 9.47
C THR A 691 32.27 -22.97 10.68
N SER A 692 31.62 -22.68 11.83
CA SER A 692 32.25 -22.23 13.08
C SER A 692 33.03 -20.90 12.95
N GLN A 693 32.81 -20.13 11.88
CA GLN A 693 33.49 -18.85 11.65
C GLN A 693 32.77 -17.69 12.36
N PRO A 694 33.48 -16.69 12.91
CA PRO A 694 32.87 -15.48 13.44
C PRO A 694 32.02 -14.72 12.40
N LEU A 695 30.74 -14.49 12.71
CA LEU A 695 29.83 -13.64 11.94
C LEU A 695 29.86 -12.19 12.43
N SER A 696 29.91 -11.98 13.75
CA SER A 696 29.95 -10.64 14.37
C SER A 696 30.45 -10.71 15.81
N HIS A 697 31.07 -9.61 16.27
CA HIS A 697 31.30 -9.35 17.69
C HIS A 697 30.19 -8.43 18.19
N ILE A 698 29.75 -8.61 19.43
CA ILE A 698 28.58 -7.93 20.02
C ILE A 698 28.93 -7.48 21.43
N SER A 699 28.61 -6.24 21.80
CA SER A 699 28.78 -5.74 23.18
C SER A 699 28.02 -6.62 24.18
N ALA A 700 28.63 -6.95 25.31
CA ALA A 700 28.06 -7.83 26.32
C ALA A 700 27.56 -7.01 27.52
N SER A 701 26.34 -6.44 27.43
CA SER A 701 25.84 -5.45 28.39
C SER A 701 25.96 -5.92 29.85
N SER A 702 26.44 -5.01 30.69
CA SER A 702 26.68 -5.17 32.12
C SER A 702 25.56 -4.55 32.98
N THR A 703 25.67 -4.63 34.32
CA THR A 703 24.71 -3.99 35.24
C THR A 703 24.66 -2.46 35.08
N PRO A 704 25.79 -1.72 34.93
CA PRO A 704 25.77 -0.32 34.53
C PRO A 704 24.98 0.00 33.25
N ASP A 705 25.07 -0.84 32.20
CA ASP A 705 24.34 -0.62 30.94
C ASP A 705 22.82 -0.78 31.13
N ILE A 706 22.41 -1.71 32.00
CA ILE A 706 21.01 -1.88 32.43
C ILE A 706 20.51 -0.63 33.14
N GLU A 707 21.27 -0.08 34.09
CA GLU A 707 20.92 1.16 34.78
C GLU A 707 20.79 2.34 33.80
N ALA A 708 21.75 2.51 32.89
CA ALA A 708 21.71 3.55 31.87
C ALA A 708 20.45 3.46 30.99
N ALA A 709 20.07 2.26 30.52
CA ALA A 709 18.88 2.04 29.72
C ALA A 709 17.56 2.24 30.50
N LEU A 710 17.52 1.89 31.79
CA LEU A 710 16.36 2.06 32.66
C LEU A 710 16.13 3.54 33.04
N SER A 711 17.20 4.26 33.39
CA SER A 711 17.14 5.70 33.66
C SER A 711 16.80 6.51 32.38
N SER A 712 17.38 6.14 31.24
CA SER A 712 17.01 6.63 29.89
C SER A 712 15.50 6.47 29.61
N SER A 713 14.97 5.25 29.79
CA SER A 713 13.54 4.96 29.58
C SER A 713 12.62 5.75 30.53
N SER A 714 13.04 5.89 31.79
CA SER A 714 12.25 6.57 32.84
C SER A 714 12.17 8.08 32.63
N ALA A 715 13.26 8.70 32.17
CA ALA A 715 13.27 10.12 31.82
C ALA A 715 12.37 10.44 30.61
N ALA A 716 12.40 9.58 29.58
CA ALA A 716 11.63 9.79 28.35
C ALA A 716 10.11 9.58 28.52
N PHE A 717 9.67 8.72 29.46
CA PHE A 717 8.28 8.27 29.55
C PHE A 717 7.25 9.40 29.76
N ALA A 718 7.57 10.42 30.55
CA ALA A 718 6.64 11.53 30.82
C ALA A 718 6.29 12.32 29.54
N GLN A 719 7.28 12.57 28.68
CA GLN A 719 7.08 13.21 27.38
C GLN A 719 6.41 12.27 26.37
N TRP A 720 6.78 10.99 26.36
CA TRP A 720 6.24 10.04 25.39
C TRP A 720 4.76 9.69 25.65
N ARG A 721 4.36 9.49 26.90
CA ARG A 721 2.94 9.29 27.29
C ARG A 721 2.06 10.47 26.89
N SER A 722 2.59 11.70 26.99
CA SER A 722 1.88 12.94 26.62
C SER A 722 1.98 13.29 25.14
N THR A 723 2.82 12.60 24.35
CA THR A 723 2.93 12.81 22.90
C THR A 723 1.63 12.42 22.19
N PRO A 724 0.98 13.32 21.40
CA PRO A 724 -0.29 13.04 20.76
C PRO A 724 -0.29 11.80 19.85
N ALA A 725 -1.40 11.06 19.83
CA ALA A 725 -1.52 9.82 19.06
C ALA A 725 -1.25 9.99 17.55
N HIS A 726 -1.54 11.17 16.98
CA HIS A 726 -1.22 11.46 15.57
C HIS A 726 0.29 11.61 15.32
N GLU A 727 1.06 12.10 16.29
CA GLU A 727 2.53 12.16 16.20
C GLU A 727 3.16 10.78 16.39
N ARG A 728 2.64 9.96 17.31
CA ARG A 728 3.05 8.56 17.45
C ARG A 728 2.79 7.77 16.15
N ARG A 729 1.63 8.00 15.50
CA ARG A 729 1.33 7.52 14.14
C ARG A 729 2.32 8.04 13.10
N ARG A 730 2.65 9.34 13.10
CA ARG A 730 3.58 9.94 12.14
C ARG A 730 4.98 9.33 12.21
N ILE A 731 5.49 9.09 13.43
CA ILE A 731 6.75 8.38 13.67
C ILE A 731 6.66 6.94 13.14
N MET A 732 5.59 6.20 13.46
CA MET A 732 5.41 4.82 13.00
C MET A 732 5.33 4.69 11.47
N LEU A 733 4.65 5.62 10.78
CA LEU A 733 4.63 5.69 9.31
C LEU A 733 6.00 6.03 8.71
N LYS A 734 6.78 6.92 9.35
CA LYS A 734 8.15 7.22 8.93
C LYS A 734 9.06 5.99 9.14
N ALA A 735 8.92 5.27 10.25
CA ALA A 735 9.64 4.03 10.55
C ALA A 735 9.36 2.94 9.50
N ALA A 736 8.09 2.70 9.16
CA ALA A 736 7.72 1.78 8.07
C ALA A 736 8.38 2.16 6.75
N THR A 737 8.43 3.47 6.44
CA THR A 737 8.98 3.96 5.18
C THR A 737 10.51 3.81 5.13
N LEU A 738 11.22 4.18 6.20
CA LEU A 738 12.67 3.97 6.36
C LEU A 738 13.04 2.48 6.34
N MET A 739 12.14 1.59 6.77
CA MET A 739 12.34 0.14 6.69
C MET A 739 12.49 -0.34 5.24
N LEU A 740 11.67 0.19 4.31
CA LEU A 740 11.78 -0.13 2.88
C LEU A 740 13.11 0.34 2.27
N GLU A 741 13.64 1.47 2.74
CA GLU A 741 14.93 2.01 2.29
C GLU A 741 16.11 1.20 2.87
N ARG A 742 15.94 0.65 4.08
CA ARG A 742 16.93 -0.21 4.76
C ARG A 742 16.71 -1.70 4.51
N ARG A 743 15.87 -2.07 3.53
CA ARG A 743 15.49 -3.46 3.21
C ARG A 743 16.69 -4.41 3.20
N ASP A 744 17.70 -4.07 2.43
CA ASP A 744 18.82 -4.99 2.20
C ASP A 744 19.74 -5.11 3.42
N GLN A 745 19.70 -4.14 4.36
CA GLN A 745 20.34 -4.25 5.68
C GLN A 745 19.62 -5.28 6.55
N PHE A 746 18.28 -5.25 6.61
CA PHE A 746 17.49 -6.23 7.36
C PHE A 746 17.63 -7.65 6.78
N LEU A 747 17.55 -7.78 5.45
CA LEU A 747 17.66 -9.09 4.79
C LEU A 747 19.07 -9.69 4.95
N ASP A 748 20.14 -8.89 4.95
CA ASP A 748 21.48 -9.38 5.21
C ASP A 748 21.78 -9.62 6.70
N ALA A 749 21.24 -8.79 7.60
CA ALA A 749 21.34 -8.99 9.03
C ALA A 749 20.76 -10.36 9.43
N PHE A 750 19.51 -10.64 9.02
CA PHE A 750 18.75 -11.82 9.41
C PHE A 750 19.35 -13.13 8.88
N ARG A 751 20.26 -13.11 7.90
CA ARG A 751 21.06 -14.29 7.49
C ARG A 751 21.86 -14.91 8.66
N GLU A 752 22.14 -14.16 9.73
CA GLU A 752 22.81 -14.67 10.93
C GLU A 752 22.10 -15.89 11.56
N THR A 753 20.79 -16.08 11.30
CA THR A 753 19.96 -17.14 11.90
C THR A 753 19.82 -18.41 11.04
N GLN A 754 20.58 -18.55 9.94
CA GLN A 754 20.39 -19.60 8.92
C GLN A 754 19.02 -19.55 8.20
N VAL A 755 18.46 -18.35 8.00
CA VAL A 755 17.17 -18.16 7.34
C VAL A 755 17.23 -18.32 5.81
N GLY A 756 16.28 -19.08 5.24
CA GLY A 756 16.10 -19.18 3.79
C GLY A 756 15.47 -17.93 3.17
N GLU A 757 15.88 -17.53 1.96
CA GLU A 757 15.57 -16.22 1.38
C GLU A 757 14.06 -15.91 1.25
N GLY A 758 13.23 -16.93 0.98
CA GLY A 758 11.77 -16.78 0.93
C GLY A 758 11.15 -16.42 2.29
N PHE A 759 11.57 -17.08 3.37
CA PHE A 759 11.08 -16.77 4.72
C PHE A 759 11.63 -15.43 5.22
N ASN A 760 12.88 -15.10 4.87
CA ASN A 760 13.50 -13.80 5.14
C ASN A 760 12.70 -12.64 4.49
N ALA A 761 12.37 -12.77 3.19
CA ALA A 761 11.55 -11.80 2.47
C ALA A 761 10.12 -11.69 3.03
N PHE A 762 9.50 -12.81 3.44
CA PHE A 762 8.20 -12.82 4.12
C PHE A 762 8.23 -12.07 5.46
N ASN A 763 9.22 -12.37 6.32
CA ASN A 763 9.42 -11.70 7.60
C ASN A 763 9.58 -10.19 7.46
N PHE A 764 10.39 -9.75 6.49
CA PHE A 764 10.60 -8.34 6.21
C PHE A 764 9.30 -7.65 5.73
N HIS A 765 8.57 -8.26 4.80
CA HIS A 765 7.33 -7.69 4.28
C HIS A 765 6.25 -7.59 5.37
N LEU A 766 6.07 -8.66 6.16
CA LEU A 766 5.10 -8.71 7.24
C LEU A 766 5.41 -7.67 8.33
N ALA A 767 6.69 -7.43 8.63
CA ALA A 767 7.12 -6.40 9.56
C ALA A 767 6.80 -4.98 9.05
N HIS A 768 7.02 -4.72 7.77
CA HIS A 768 6.62 -3.47 7.12
C HIS A 768 5.09 -3.23 7.21
N GLU A 769 4.27 -4.21 6.82
CA GLU A 769 2.80 -4.08 6.93
C GLU A 769 2.36 -3.93 8.39
N MET A 770 3.05 -4.57 9.34
CA MET A 770 2.75 -4.44 10.77
C MET A 770 2.97 -3.02 11.30
N LEU A 771 4.03 -2.33 10.87
CA LEU A 771 4.24 -0.92 11.23
C LEU A 771 3.12 -0.03 10.65
N LEU A 772 2.63 -0.31 9.44
CA LEU A 772 1.52 0.43 8.82
C LEU A 772 0.18 0.21 9.54
N GLU A 773 -0.16 -1.03 9.88
CA GLU A 773 -1.40 -1.38 10.59
C GLU A 773 -1.40 -0.79 12.02
N ILE A 774 -0.29 -0.93 12.74
CA ILE A 774 -0.11 -0.33 14.07
C ILE A 774 -0.24 1.20 14.01
N ALA A 775 0.30 1.84 12.97
CA ALA A 775 0.12 3.27 12.75
C ALA A 775 -1.36 3.64 12.49
N ALA A 776 -2.10 2.81 11.75
CA ALA A 776 -3.54 3.01 11.55
C ALA A 776 -4.32 2.94 12.88
N LEU A 777 -3.99 1.96 13.75
CA LEU A 777 -4.66 1.73 15.03
C LEU A 777 -4.45 2.84 16.08
N ALA A 778 -3.51 3.77 15.89
CA ALA A 778 -3.16 4.81 16.86
C ALA A 778 -4.33 5.67 17.40
N THR A 779 -5.43 5.81 16.63
CA THR A 779 -6.65 6.52 17.05
C THR A 779 -7.90 5.63 17.05
N ALA A 780 -7.74 4.30 17.04
CA ALA A 780 -8.83 3.33 16.97
C ALA A 780 -9.33 2.86 18.34
N LEU A 781 -8.79 3.42 19.43
CA LEU A 781 -9.12 3.06 20.82
C LEU A 781 -9.78 4.23 21.57
N PRO A 782 -11.10 4.45 21.39
CA PRO A 782 -11.86 5.29 22.31
C PRO A 782 -11.97 4.61 23.68
N GLY A 783 -12.05 5.42 24.73
CA GLY A 783 -12.55 4.97 26.03
C GLY A 783 -14.06 4.70 25.99
N THR A 784 -14.64 4.32 27.13
CA THR A 784 -16.09 4.08 27.25
C THR A 784 -16.72 5.00 28.30
N ILE A 785 -17.98 5.35 28.11
CA ILE A 785 -18.83 5.97 29.14
C ILE A 785 -19.88 4.91 29.49
N PRO A 786 -19.66 4.08 30.54
CA PRO A 786 -20.62 3.04 30.91
C PRO A 786 -21.92 3.67 31.44
N ALA A 787 -23.06 3.12 31.01
CA ALA A 787 -24.35 3.42 31.63
C ALA A 787 -24.34 2.84 33.05
N LEU A 788 -24.24 3.71 34.07
CA LEU A 788 -24.36 3.32 35.46
C LEU A 788 -25.84 3.20 35.84
N PRO A 789 -26.23 2.24 36.71
CA PRO A 789 -27.55 2.23 37.32
C PRO A 789 -27.81 3.55 38.07
N SER A 790 -28.97 4.16 37.83
CA SER A 790 -29.39 5.41 38.44
C SER A 790 -29.72 5.21 39.93
N ASN A 791 -28.70 5.20 40.79
CA ASN A 791 -28.81 5.04 42.25
C ASN A 791 -29.41 6.28 42.95
N GLY A 792 -30.29 7.02 42.27
CA GLY A 792 -30.83 8.32 42.71
C GLY A 792 -29.84 9.48 42.61
N ASP A 793 -28.75 9.34 41.85
CA ASP A 793 -27.67 10.32 41.76
C ASP A 793 -27.26 10.59 40.30
N GLU A 794 -28.05 11.40 39.61
CA GLU A 794 -27.82 11.83 38.22
C GLU A 794 -26.65 12.82 38.08
N SER A 795 -26.09 13.31 39.20
CA SER A 795 -24.99 14.30 39.21
C SER A 795 -23.61 13.73 38.87
N THR A 796 -23.49 12.41 38.64
CA THR A 796 -22.20 11.71 38.50
C THR A 796 -22.03 11.05 37.12
N MET A 797 -21.21 11.66 36.26
CA MET A 797 -20.72 11.01 35.03
C MET A 797 -19.50 10.14 35.35
N THR A 798 -19.37 8.97 34.72
CA THR A 798 -18.14 8.14 34.80
C THR A 798 -17.69 7.72 33.40
N MET A 799 -16.38 7.77 33.17
CA MET A 799 -15.72 7.33 31.96
C MET A 799 -14.56 6.38 32.28
N VAL A 800 -14.27 5.45 31.38
CA VAL A 800 -13.12 4.54 31.45
C VAL A 800 -12.17 4.88 30.30
N GLN A 801 -10.93 5.21 30.65
CA GLN A 801 -9.87 5.63 29.73
C GLN A 801 -8.79 4.55 29.63
N TYR A 802 -8.01 4.56 28.54
CA TYR A 802 -6.80 3.76 28.37
C TYR A 802 -5.55 4.61 28.66
N GLU A 803 -4.60 4.04 29.39
CA GLU A 803 -3.34 4.68 29.78
C GLU A 803 -2.17 3.70 29.52
N PRO A 804 -0.96 4.14 29.16
CA PRO A 804 0.21 3.24 29.06
C PRO A 804 0.68 2.76 30.45
N PHE A 805 1.39 1.62 30.48
CA PHE A 805 1.96 1.04 31.70
C PHE A 805 3.23 1.76 32.20
N GLY A 806 4.14 2.12 31.30
CA GLY A 806 5.47 2.65 31.65
C GLY A 806 6.55 2.22 30.66
N THR A 807 7.68 1.74 31.18
CA THR A 807 8.68 1.00 30.40
C THR A 807 8.26 -0.46 30.26
N VAL A 808 8.18 -0.96 29.03
CA VAL A 808 7.94 -2.36 28.70
C VAL A 808 9.28 -3.03 28.44
N LEU A 809 9.57 -4.11 29.16
CA LEU A 809 10.66 -5.02 28.80
C LEU A 809 10.17 -5.87 27.63
N ALA A 810 10.79 -5.71 26.47
CA ALA A 810 10.52 -6.48 25.27
C ALA A 810 11.61 -7.55 25.08
N ILE A 811 11.22 -8.79 24.79
CA ILE A 811 12.14 -9.90 24.56
C ILE A 811 11.70 -10.67 23.31
N ALA A 812 12.41 -10.45 22.21
CA ALA A 812 12.15 -11.06 20.91
C ALA A 812 13.17 -12.18 20.59
N PRO A 813 12.73 -13.33 20.05
CA PRO A 813 13.60 -14.44 19.68
C PRO A 813 14.14 -14.29 18.26
N TRP A 814 15.11 -15.13 17.93
CA TRP A 814 15.86 -15.09 16.68
C TRP A 814 15.14 -15.67 15.46
N ASN A 815 14.24 -16.63 15.63
CA ASN A 815 13.73 -17.46 14.54
C ASN A 815 12.88 -16.71 13.51
N ALA A 816 12.16 -15.68 13.95
CA ALA A 816 11.46 -14.74 13.09
C ALA A 816 11.83 -13.31 13.49
N ALA A 817 13.14 -13.08 13.69
CA ALA A 817 13.71 -11.90 14.35
C ALA A 817 13.10 -10.59 13.85
N THR A 818 13.04 -10.37 12.54
CA THR A 818 12.54 -9.10 11.96
C THR A 818 11.08 -8.82 12.34
N ILE A 819 10.16 -9.78 12.19
CA ILE A 819 8.74 -9.56 12.54
C ILE A 819 8.51 -9.57 14.05
N LEU A 820 9.14 -10.48 14.80
CA LEU A 820 8.87 -10.61 16.23
C LEU A 820 9.43 -9.44 17.05
N SER A 821 10.56 -8.85 16.63
CA SER A 821 11.03 -7.59 17.23
C SER A 821 10.22 -6.37 16.78
N ALA A 822 9.82 -6.27 15.50
CA ALA A 822 8.88 -5.24 15.07
C ALA A 822 7.59 -5.25 15.90
N ARG A 823 7.01 -6.44 16.11
CA ARG A 823 5.85 -6.71 16.96
C ARG A 823 6.10 -6.30 18.42
N ALA A 824 7.21 -6.74 19.01
CA ALA A 824 7.55 -6.48 20.41
C ALA A 824 7.83 -5.00 20.71
N ILE A 825 8.27 -4.22 19.72
CA ILE A 825 8.54 -2.77 19.82
C ILE A 825 7.30 -1.92 19.47
N ALA A 826 6.68 -2.16 18.33
CA ALA A 826 5.73 -1.19 17.75
C ALA A 826 4.39 -1.10 18.49
N TYR A 827 3.88 -2.23 19.02
CA TYR A 827 2.66 -2.25 19.83
C TYR A 827 2.77 -1.42 21.12
N PRO A 828 3.80 -1.62 21.99
CA PRO A 828 3.97 -0.76 23.15
C PRO A 828 4.27 0.70 22.81
N LEU A 829 5.05 0.98 21.75
CA LEU A 829 5.31 2.36 21.31
C LEU A 829 4.02 3.09 20.92
N ILE A 830 3.12 2.51 20.11
CA ILE A 830 1.91 3.22 19.70
C ILE A 830 0.95 3.45 20.87
N ALA A 831 0.93 2.54 21.85
CA ALA A 831 0.21 2.70 23.12
C ALA A 831 0.78 3.83 24.01
N GLY A 832 1.99 4.34 23.74
CA GLY A 832 2.63 5.41 24.51
C GLY A 832 3.54 4.91 25.63
N ASN A 833 3.99 3.65 25.58
CA ASN A 833 5.00 3.09 26.47
C ASN A 833 6.41 3.33 25.92
N CYS A 834 7.40 3.41 26.80
CA CYS A 834 8.80 3.25 26.42
C CYS A 834 9.14 1.76 26.28
N VAL A 835 10.14 1.42 25.47
CA VAL A 835 10.54 0.03 25.19
C VAL A 835 12.02 -0.15 25.52
N LEU A 836 12.31 -1.19 26.30
CA LEU A 836 13.66 -1.70 26.51
C LEU A 836 13.70 -3.11 25.91
N LEU A 837 14.32 -3.26 24.74
CA LEU A 837 14.48 -4.53 24.05
C LEU A 837 15.73 -5.24 24.57
N LYS A 838 15.57 -6.43 25.17
CA LYS A 838 16.65 -7.40 25.30
C LYS A 838 16.72 -8.18 23.99
N ALA A 839 17.78 -7.93 23.21
CA ALA A 839 18.02 -8.67 21.97
C ALA A 839 18.36 -10.14 22.26
N SER A 840 17.97 -11.06 21.38
CA SER A 840 18.51 -12.42 21.41
C SER A 840 19.94 -12.45 20.88
N GLU A 841 20.78 -13.17 21.62
CA GLU A 841 22.17 -13.52 21.34
C GLU A 841 22.40 -14.19 19.96
N TYR A 842 21.35 -14.76 19.36
CA TYR A 842 21.37 -15.41 18.05
C TYR A 842 20.90 -14.51 16.88
N SER A 843 20.38 -13.31 17.16
CA SER A 843 19.95 -12.34 16.12
C SER A 843 20.30 -10.86 16.44
N PRO A 844 21.52 -10.58 16.95
CA PRO A 844 21.87 -9.24 17.43
C PRO A 844 21.97 -8.22 16.31
N ARG A 845 22.47 -8.57 15.10
CA ARG A 845 22.54 -7.62 13.97
C ARG A 845 21.14 -7.17 13.58
N THR A 846 20.20 -8.11 13.50
CA THR A 846 18.82 -7.88 13.08
C THR A 846 18.08 -6.99 14.08
N HIS A 847 18.28 -7.24 15.38
CA HIS A 847 17.67 -6.43 16.44
C HIS A 847 18.27 -5.03 16.54
N ALA A 848 19.57 -4.86 16.35
CA ALA A 848 20.23 -3.56 16.45
C ALA A 848 19.73 -2.53 15.40
N LEU A 849 19.23 -2.96 14.24
CA LEU A 849 18.72 -2.07 13.19
C LEU A 849 17.51 -1.22 13.61
N TRP A 850 16.73 -1.65 14.62
CA TRP A 850 15.55 -0.92 15.07
C TRP A 850 15.87 0.39 15.77
N GLY A 851 16.98 0.46 16.51
CA GLY A 851 17.43 1.66 17.21
C GLY A 851 17.57 2.88 16.28
N PRO A 852 18.48 2.86 15.29
CA PRO A 852 18.63 3.95 14.35
C PRO A 852 17.39 4.13 13.47
N LEU A 853 16.70 3.05 13.05
CA LEU A 853 15.48 3.18 12.25
C LEU A 853 14.39 4.00 12.94
N PHE A 854 14.16 3.79 14.25
CA PHE A 854 13.18 4.57 15.01
C PHE A 854 13.68 5.97 15.38
N ALA A 855 14.97 6.13 15.70
CA ALA A 855 15.54 7.46 15.95
C ALA A 855 15.47 8.35 14.69
N ASP A 856 15.84 7.81 13.53
CA ASP A 856 15.69 8.48 12.23
C ASP A 856 14.21 8.69 11.87
N ALA A 857 13.29 7.84 12.35
CA ALA A 857 11.85 8.08 12.25
C ALA A 857 11.35 9.26 13.10
N GLY A 858 12.20 9.82 13.97
CA GLY A 858 11.87 10.90 14.90
C GLY A 858 11.31 10.42 16.24
N LEU A 859 11.58 9.17 16.64
CA LEU A 859 11.27 8.70 17.98
C LEU A 859 12.14 9.43 19.01
N PRO A 860 11.58 10.03 20.08
CA PRO A 860 12.37 10.77 21.07
C PRO A 860 13.43 9.91 21.76
N ALA A 861 14.53 10.54 22.15
CA ALA A 861 15.65 9.86 22.80
C ALA A 861 15.21 9.16 24.09
N GLY A 862 15.68 7.92 24.27
CA GLY A 862 15.38 7.08 25.42
C GLY A 862 14.03 6.38 25.40
N VAL A 863 13.16 6.65 24.41
CA VAL A 863 11.88 5.94 24.26
C VAL A 863 12.07 4.50 23.76
N LEU A 864 13.13 4.22 23.00
CA LEU A 864 13.60 2.88 22.65
C LEU A 864 15.06 2.72 23.09
N ASN A 865 15.34 1.69 23.89
CA ASN A 865 16.70 1.25 24.22
C ASN A 865 16.84 -0.24 23.90
N ILE A 866 18.03 -0.69 23.51
CA ILE A 866 18.34 -2.08 23.12
C ILE A 866 19.61 -2.54 23.83
N LEU A 867 19.53 -3.68 24.54
CA LEU A 867 20.65 -4.31 25.25
C LEU A 867 20.94 -5.70 24.69
N ASN A 868 22.22 -6.06 24.65
CA ASN A 868 22.75 -7.31 24.13
C ASN A 868 23.41 -8.10 25.26
N PHE A 869 22.75 -9.15 25.78
CA PHE A 869 23.36 -10.01 26.81
C PHE A 869 24.06 -11.20 26.14
N SER A 870 25.22 -11.59 26.66
CA SER A 870 25.89 -12.81 26.22
C SER A 870 25.10 -14.06 26.67
N PRO A 871 25.30 -15.23 26.05
CA PRO A 871 24.69 -16.47 26.52
C PRO A 871 24.96 -16.75 28.01
N GLN A 872 26.14 -16.36 28.50
CA GLN A 872 26.58 -16.54 29.88
C GLN A 872 25.91 -15.57 30.87
N THR A 873 25.66 -14.30 30.48
CA THR A 873 25.00 -13.32 31.36
C THR A 873 23.48 -13.29 31.21
N THR A 874 22.92 -13.81 30.11
CA THR A 874 21.47 -13.84 29.84
C THR A 874 20.67 -14.41 31.01
N ALA A 875 21.11 -15.52 31.62
CA ALA A 875 20.39 -16.17 32.72
C ALA A 875 20.40 -15.38 34.05
N THR A 876 21.36 -14.48 34.27
CA THR A 876 21.55 -13.76 35.54
C THR A 876 21.18 -12.28 35.47
N LEU A 877 21.19 -11.68 34.28
CA LEU A 877 20.82 -10.28 34.06
C LEU A 877 19.36 -10.09 33.62
N THR A 878 18.79 -11.05 32.87
CA THR A 878 17.38 -10.93 32.42
C THR A 878 16.37 -10.93 33.59
N PRO A 879 16.56 -11.74 34.67
CA PRO A 879 15.72 -11.63 35.88
C PRO A 879 15.80 -10.25 36.54
N LYS A 880 17.01 -9.77 36.86
CA LYS A 880 17.26 -8.45 37.49
C LYS A 880 16.62 -7.29 36.72
N LEU A 881 16.72 -7.33 35.39
CA LEU A 881 16.10 -6.35 34.49
C LEU A 881 14.56 -6.38 34.58
N LEU A 882 13.96 -7.56 34.74
CA LEU A 882 12.51 -7.72 34.92
C LEU A 882 12.05 -7.44 36.36
N GLU A 883 12.92 -7.62 37.36
CA GLU A 883 12.66 -7.31 38.78
C GLU A 883 12.54 -5.79 39.01
N ASP A 884 13.36 -4.96 38.34
CA ASP A 884 13.42 -3.50 38.55
C ASP A 884 12.05 -2.79 38.43
N PRO A 885 11.63 -1.97 39.42
CA PRO A 885 10.30 -1.36 39.47
C PRO A 885 10.01 -0.35 38.35
N ARG A 886 11.02 0.11 37.60
CA ARG A 886 10.84 0.98 36.42
C ARG A 886 10.32 0.18 35.21
N VAL A 887 10.60 -1.13 35.15
CA VAL A 887 9.93 -2.05 34.22
C VAL A 887 8.53 -2.35 34.76
N ARG A 888 7.51 -1.98 33.98
CA ARG A 888 6.10 -2.03 34.38
C ARG A 888 5.30 -3.14 33.72
N MET A 889 5.82 -3.75 32.67
CA MET A 889 5.20 -4.83 31.90
C MET A 889 6.28 -5.62 31.16
N LEU A 890 6.03 -6.92 30.93
CA LEU A 890 6.81 -7.77 30.03
C LEU A 890 6.04 -8.02 28.72
N ASN A 891 6.72 -8.01 27.58
CA ASN A 891 6.33 -8.84 26.44
C ASN A 891 7.48 -9.79 26.07
N PHE A 892 7.15 -11.06 25.84
CA PHE A 892 8.12 -12.13 25.60
C PHE A 892 7.60 -13.08 24.52
N THR A 893 8.47 -13.45 23.58
CA THR A 893 8.22 -14.55 22.66
C THR A 893 9.36 -15.58 22.72
N GLY A 894 9.03 -16.86 22.85
CA GLY A 894 10.03 -17.93 22.94
C GLY A 894 9.58 -19.15 23.76
N SER A 895 10.54 -20.02 24.12
CA SER A 895 10.21 -21.32 24.74
C SER A 895 9.39 -21.21 26.04
N THR A 896 8.40 -22.09 26.18
CA THR A 896 7.52 -22.18 27.36
C THR A 896 8.29 -22.34 28.67
N ARG A 897 9.44 -23.04 28.67
CA ARG A 897 10.32 -23.18 29.84
C ARG A 897 10.79 -21.82 30.37
N VAL A 898 11.18 -20.91 29.48
CA VAL A 898 11.63 -19.55 29.86
C VAL A 898 10.44 -18.66 30.19
N GLY A 899 9.34 -18.74 29.43
CA GLY A 899 8.09 -18.05 29.75
C GLY A 899 7.59 -18.36 31.17
N LYS A 900 7.60 -19.65 31.57
CA LYS A 900 7.26 -20.12 32.93
C LYS A 900 8.21 -19.67 34.04
N ILE A 901 9.40 -19.15 33.71
CA ILE A 901 10.33 -18.53 34.69
C ILE A 901 10.01 -17.04 34.80
N LEU A 902 9.97 -16.33 33.66
CA LEU A 902 9.67 -14.89 33.61
C LEU A 902 8.28 -14.57 34.18
N ALA A 903 7.30 -15.47 34.01
CA ALA A 903 5.97 -15.34 34.61
C ALA A 903 5.97 -15.29 36.15
N ARG A 904 6.92 -15.97 36.81
CA ARG A 904 7.02 -15.97 38.29
C ARG A 904 7.54 -14.63 38.79
N ILE A 905 8.61 -14.14 38.14
CA ILE A 905 9.21 -12.83 38.41
C ILE A 905 8.19 -11.71 38.13
N CYS A 906 7.39 -11.86 37.06
CA CYS A 906 6.23 -10.99 36.81
C CYS A 906 5.20 -11.03 37.95
N ALA A 907 4.85 -12.22 38.46
CA ALA A 907 3.89 -12.37 39.55
C ALA A 907 4.41 -11.77 40.87
N GLU A 908 5.68 -11.97 41.21
CA GLU A 908 6.35 -11.39 42.38
C GLU A 908 6.32 -9.85 42.34
N GLY A 909 6.54 -9.25 41.16
CA GLY A 909 6.45 -7.81 40.94
C GLY A 909 5.05 -7.26 40.59
N LEU A 910 4.01 -8.11 40.55
CA LEU A 910 2.66 -7.80 40.03
C LEU A 910 2.65 -7.14 38.62
N LYS A 911 3.58 -7.53 37.75
CA LYS A 911 3.78 -6.96 36.41
C LYS A 911 2.96 -7.74 35.38
N PRO A 912 2.07 -7.10 34.61
CA PRO A 912 1.37 -7.77 33.52
C PRO A 912 2.35 -8.25 32.44
N SER A 913 1.98 -9.33 31.76
CA SER A 913 2.79 -9.96 30.73
C SER A 913 1.97 -10.39 29.52
N ILE A 914 2.53 -10.21 28.32
CA ILE A 914 2.13 -10.93 27.12
C ILE A 914 3.19 -12.00 26.87
N LEU A 915 2.78 -13.26 26.88
CA LEU A 915 3.64 -14.42 26.63
C LEU A 915 3.14 -15.13 25.38
N GLU A 916 3.93 -15.08 24.31
CA GLU A 916 3.70 -15.81 23.06
C GLU A 916 4.68 -16.99 23.06
N LEU A 917 4.19 -18.20 23.33
CA LEU A 917 5.05 -19.35 23.66
C LEU A 917 4.92 -20.48 22.65
N GLY A 918 5.87 -21.41 22.72
CA GLY A 918 6.04 -22.54 21.80
C GLY A 918 4.79 -23.38 21.52
N GLY A 919 4.86 -24.18 20.46
CA GLY A 919 3.72 -24.88 19.88
C GLY A 919 3.95 -26.36 19.56
N LYS A 920 2.87 -27.01 19.14
CA LYS A 920 2.85 -28.39 18.62
C LYS A 920 1.68 -28.53 17.63
N ALA A 921 1.66 -27.64 16.63
CA ALA A 921 0.47 -27.33 15.85
C ALA A 921 -0.06 -28.59 15.11
N PRO A 922 -1.36 -28.93 15.29
CA PRO A 922 -1.98 -30.02 14.56
C PRO A 922 -2.55 -29.53 13.21
N ALA A 923 -2.24 -30.25 12.13
CA ALA A 923 -2.94 -30.16 10.85
C ALA A 923 -3.85 -31.39 10.70
N ILE A 924 -5.16 -31.19 10.71
CA ILE A 924 -6.16 -32.24 10.51
C ILE A 924 -6.44 -32.39 9.02
N VAL A 925 -6.35 -33.60 8.48
CA VAL A 925 -6.60 -33.94 7.06
C VAL A 925 -7.73 -34.97 7.01
N ARG A 926 -8.92 -34.52 6.63
CA ARG A 926 -10.12 -35.38 6.50
C ARG A 926 -10.13 -36.15 5.18
N ALA A 927 -10.92 -37.23 5.13
CA ALA A 927 -11.12 -38.03 3.91
C ALA A 927 -11.59 -37.23 2.68
N ASP A 928 -12.21 -36.05 2.84
CA ASP A 928 -12.67 -35.19 1.75
C ASP A 928 -11.68 -34.06 1.36
N ALA A 929 -10.45 -34.06 1.88
CA ALA A 929 -9.44 -33.05 1.59
C ALA A 929 -8.87 -33.11 0.15
N GLU A 930 -8.24 -32.01 -0.29
CA GLU A 930 -7.39 -32.01 -1.48
C GLU A 930 -5.97 -32.44 -1.10
N PHE A 931 -5.69 -33.76 -1.10
CA PHE A 931 -4.42 -34.31 -0.58
C PHE A 931 -3.16 -33.69 -1.19
N ASP A 932 -3.14 -33.46 -2.52
CA ASP A 932 -2.01 -32.81 -3.19
C ASP A 932 -1.72 -31.41 -2.64
N LYS A 933 -2.76 -30.64 -2.27
CA LYS A 933 -2.60 -29.33 -1.63
C LYS A 933 -2.24 -29.47 -0.15
N ALA A 934 -2.99 -30.28 0.59
CA ALA A 934 -2.77 -30.49 2.02
C ALA A 934 -1.34 -30.99 2.30
N ALA A 935 -0.80 -31.89 1.47
CA ALA A 935 0.57 -32.37 1.59
C ALA A 935 1.61 -31.26 1.41
N ARG A 936 1.49 -30.43 0.36
CA ARG A 936 2.40 -29.28 0.14
C ARG A 936 2.34 -28.28 1.29
N ASP A 937 1.14 -27.95 1.75
CA ASP A 937 0.92 -26.98 2.83
C ASP A 937 1.43 -27.51 4.17
N VAL A 938 1.24 -28.80 4.46
CA VAL A 938 1.77 -29.49 5.66
C VAL A 938 3.30 -29.55 5.65
N LEU A 939 3.93 -29.94 4.52
CA LEU A 939 5.39 -29.96 4.41
C LEU A 939 5.98 -28.55 4.52
N TRP A 940 5.36 -27.55 3.88
CA TRP A 940 5.80 -26.16 4.01
C TRP A 940 5.65 -25.68 5.46
N GLY A 941 4.51 -25.91 6.10
CA GLY A 941 4.26 -25.55 7.49
C GLY A 941 5.15 -26.25 8.52
N GLY A 942 5.64 -27.46 8.22
CA GLY A 942 6.57 -28.20 9.08
C GLY A 942 8.06 -27.94 8.81
N TRP A 943 8.44 -27.56 7.58
CA TRP A 943 9.85 -27.49 7.17
C TRP A 943 10.36 -26.09 6.78
N VAL A 944 9.49 -25.09 6.63
CA VAL A 944 9.93 -23.70 6.40
C VAL A 944 10.79 -23.22 7.58
N HIS A 945 11.90 -22.53 7.26
CA HIS A 945 12.95 -22.17 8.23
C HIS A 945 13.38 -23.35 9.14
N GLN A 946 13.51 -24.55 8.56
CA GLN A 946 13.91 -25.75 9.27
C GLN A 946 12.91 -26.15 10.39
N GLY A 947 11.64 -25.79 10.29
CA GLY A 947 10.64 -26.05 11.35
C GLY A 947 10.85 -25.22 12.63
N GLN A 948 11.73 -24.21 12.58
CA GLN A 948 12.03 -23.34 13.71
C GLN A 948 10.99 -22.21 13.81
N VAL A 949 9.70 -22.55 13.92
CA VAL A 949 8.60 -21.59 14.06
C VAL A 949 7.64 -22.10 15.13
N CYS A 950 7.21 -21.24 16.07
CA CYS A 950 6.24 -21.64 17.12
C CYS A 950 4.91 -22.16 16.53
N MET A 951 4.56 -21.69 15.33
CA MET A 951 3.40 -22.11 14.54
C MET A 951 3.65 -23.35 13.65
N SER A 952 4.84 -23.95 13.68
CA SER A 952 5.19 -25.06 12.78
C SER A 952 4.23 -26.23 12.92
N THR A 953 3.83 -26.80 11.78
CA THR A 953 3.10 -28.06 11.73
C THR A 953 4.04 -29.13 12.28
N GLU A 954 3.73 -29.69 13.45
CA GLU A 954 4.51 -30.79 14.03
C GLU A 954 3.68 -32.08 14.15
N ARG A 955 2.35 -31.99 14.13
CA ARG A 955 1.44 -33.14 14.17
C ARG A 955 0.48 -33.08 13.00
N VAL A 956 0.31 -34.19 12.29
CA VAL A 956 -0.57 -34.31 11.12
C VAL A 956 -1.55 -35.45 11.39
N ILE A 957 -2.80 -35.09 11.59
CA ILE A 957 -3.85 -36.00 12.05
C ILE A 957 -4.69 -36.35 10.83
N VAL A 958 -4.60 -37.58 10.36
CA VAL A 958 -5.14 -38.00 9.05
C VAL A 958 -6.27 -39.00 9.28
N ASP A 959 -7.35 -38.86 8.51
CA ASP A 959 -8.44 -39.82 8.49
C ASP A 959 -7.94 -41.21 8.05
N ASP A 960 -8.22 -42.24 8.85
CA ASP A 960 -7.70 -43.61 8.67
C ASP A 960 -7.99 -44.18 7.27
N ASN A 961 -9.11 -43.77 6.67
CA ASN A 961 -9.57 -44.28 5.38
C ASN A 961 -8.77 -43.74 4.18
N VAL A 962 -7.88 -42.76 4.38
CA VAL A 962 -7.09 -42.10 3.31
C VAL A 962 -5.61 -41.92 3.67
N MET A 963 -5.13 -42.63 4.70
CA MET A 963 -3.76 -42.53 5.21
C MET A 963 -2.73 -42.89 4.13
N GLU A 964 -2.98 -43.91 3.31
CA GLU A 964 -2.03 -44.36 2.28
C GLU A 964 -1.93 -43.36 1.12
N GLU A 965 -3.06 -42.86 0.62
CA GLU A 965 -3.12 -41.82 -0.42
C GLU A 965 -2.45 -40.52 0.04
N PHE A 966 -2.65 -40.12 1.30
CA PHE A 966 -2.02 -38.93 1.86
C PHE A 966 -0.52 -39.12 2.10
N VAL A 967 -0.06 -40.30 2.54
CA VAL A 967 1.37 -40.64 2.56
C VAL A 967 1.99 -40.59 1.16
N GLY A 968 1.28 -41.07 0.14
CA GLY A 968 1.68 -40.94 -1.26
C GLY A 968 1.83 -39.48 -1.70
N ALA A 969 0.84 -38.64 -1.36
CA ALA A 969 0.88 -37.20 -1.64
C ALA A 969 2.03 -36.49 -0.90
N LEU A 970 2.33 -36.86 0.36
CA LEU A 970 3.47 -36.34 1.11
C LEU A 970 4.81 -36.75 0.51
N LYS A 971 4.99 -38.02 0.10
CA LYS A 971 6.23 -38.47 -0.57
C LYS A 971 6.48 -37.66 -1.85
N LYS A 972 5.47 -37.57 -2.71
CA LYS A 972 5.45 -36.77 -3.94
C LYS A 972 5.75 -35.28 -3.69
N ALA A 973 5.20 -34.70 -2.63
CA ALA A 973 5.43 -33.29 -2.28
C ALA A 973 6.81 -33.03 -1.65
N ALA A 974 7.48 -34.06 -1.13
CA ALA A 974 8.85 -34.00 -0.59
C ALA A 974 9.94 -34.27 -1.65
N GLU A 975 9.57 -34.69 -2.86
CA GLU A 975 10.53 -34.98 -3.93
C GLU A 975 11.43 -33.77 -4.25
N GLY A 976 12.74 -34.00 -4.25
CA GLY A 976 13.73 -32.97 -4.55
C GLY A 976 14.03 -31.97 -3.43
N VAL A 977 13.36 -32.04 -2.27
CA VAL A 977 13.68 -31.20 -1.10
C VAL A 977 15.06 -31.58 -0.56
N LYS A 978 15.97 -30.60 -0.51
CA LYS A 978 17.35 -30.79 -0.01
C LYS A 978 17.61 -29.97 1.24
N ALA A 979 18.24 -30.60 2.23
CA ALA A 979 18.92 -29.91 3.32
C ALA A 979 20.39 -29.66 2.97
N GLY A 980 20.94 -28.53 3.42
CA GLY A 980 22.37 -28.22 3.24
C GLY A 980 22.72 -26.77 3.64
N PRO A 981 23.98 -26.35 3.46
CA PRO A 981 24.44 -25.06 3.95
C PRO A 981 23.84 -23.88 3.18
N MET A 982 23.84 -22.68 3.79
CA MET A 982 23.37 -21.46 3.13
C MET A 982 24.19 -21.07 1.89
N SER A 983 25.45 -21.51 1.80
CA SER A 983 26.31 -21.28 0.64
C SER A 983 25.92 -22.10 -0.61
N ASP A 984 25.08 -23.12 -0.46
CA ASP A 984 24.49 -23.88 -1.58
C ASP A 984 23.13 -23.27 -1.96
N PRO A 985 22.95 -22.74 -3.18
CA PRO A 985 21.66 -22.22 -3.64
C PRO A 985 20.63 -23.32 -3.99
N SER A 986 21.05 -24.59 -4.06
CA SER A 986 20.19 -25.74 -4.39
C SER A 986 19.49 -26.36 -3.17
N THR A 987 19.77 -25.88 -1.96
CA THR A 987 19.22 -26.43 -0.71
C THR A 987 18.04 -25.60 -0.23
N ASN A 988 16.88 -26.25 -0.05
CA ASN A 988 15.62 -25.64 0.37
C ASN A 988 15.58 -25.41 1.88
N VAL A 989 16.11 -26.38 2.63
CA VAL A 989 16.20 -26.39 4.10
C VAL A 989 17.66 -26.10 4.47
N LYS A 990 17.87 -25.11 5.35
CA LYS A 990 19.23 -24.72 5.78
C LYS A 990 19.62 -25.45 7.07
N GLY A 991 20.68 -25.01 7.76
CA GLY A 991 21.02 -25.54 9.08
C GLY A 991 20.08 -25.04 10.19
N LEU A 992 19.96 -25.79 11.28
CA LEU A 992 19.39 -25.28 12.54
C LEU A 992 20.28 -24.18 13.13
N ILE A 993 19.74 -23.40 14.07
CA ILE A 993 20.41 -22.23 14.64
C ILE A 993 21.75 -22.53 15.33
N SER A 994 21.92 -23.75 15.84
CA SER A 994 23.11 -24.19 16.57
C SER A 994 23.34 -25.70 16.41
N VAL A 995 24.50 -26.18 16.87
CA VAL A 995 24.82 -27.62 16.84
C VAL A 995 23.98 -28.37 17.89
N GLU A 996 23.80 -27.75 19.06
CA GLU A 996 23.03 -28.25 20.20
C GLU A 996 21.52 -28.39 19.89
N ALA A 997 20.99 -27.54 19.00
CA ALA A 997 19.65 -27.69 18.47
C ALA A 997 19.51 -28.97 17.61
N ALA A 998 20.58 -29.34 16.88
CA ALA A 998 20.64 -30.59 16.12
C ALA A 998 20.93 -31.80 17.01
N ASP A 999 21.71 -31.67 18.09
CA ASP A 999 21.87 -32.72 19.12
C ASP A 999 20.52 -33.08 19.73
N ARG A 1000 19.78 -32.09 20.26
CA ARG A 1000 18.44 -32.31 20.84
C ARG A 1000 17.46 -32.93 19.84
N PHE A 1001 17.53 -32.55 18.56
CA PHE A 1001 16.65 -33.13 17.55
C PHE A 1001 17.02 -34.59 17.23
N GLU A 1002 18.31 -34.90 17.11
CA GLU A 1002 18.81 -36.26 16.93
C GLU A 1002 18.45 -37.16 18.13
N GLU A 1003 18.55 -36.65 19.37
CA GLU A 1003 18.05 -37.34 20.57
C GLU A 1003 16.55 -37.65 20.48
N LEU A 1004 15.71 -36.68 20.10
CA LEU A 1004 14.25 -36.86 19.99
C LEU A 1004 13.85 -37.87 18.90
N VAL A 1005 14.56 -37.88 17.76
CA VAL A 1005 14.32 -38.85 16.68
C VAL A 1005 14.79 -40.25 17.08
N ASN A 1006 15.96 -40.35 17.72
CA ASN A 1006 16.50 -41.63 18.19
C ASN A 1006 15.64 -42.24 19.32
N ASP A 1007 15.13 -41.43 20.25
CA ASP A 1007 14.16 -41.86 21.27
C ASP A 1007 12.93 -42.51 20.62
N ALA A 1008 12.31 -41.81 19.67
CA ALA A 1008 11.11 -42.29 18.97
C ALA A 1008 11.38 -43.57 18.17
N VAL A 1009 12.47 -43.62 17.39
CA VAL A 1009 12.82 -44.81 16.59
C VAL A 1009 13.16 -46.00 17.49
N SER A 1010 13.85 -45.80 18.62
CA SER A 1010 14.13 -46.87 19.59
C SER A 1010 12.87 -47.47 20.22
N LYS A 1011 11.79 -46.69 20.28
CA LYS A 1011 10.46 -47.08 20.79
C LYS A 1011 9.52 -47.60 19.71
N GLY A 1012 9.93 -47.63 18.44
CA GLY A 1012 9.17 -48.24 17.33
C GLY A 1012 8.58 -47.27 16.31
N ALA A 1013 8.87 -45.96 16.41
CA ALA A 1013 8.54 -45.02 15.35
C ALA A 1013 9.31 -45.33 14.05
N LYS A 1014 8.75 -44.92 12.91
CA LYS A 1014 9.35 -45.15 11.59
C LYS A 1014 9.53 -43.85 10.84
N VAL A 1015 10.76 -43.57 10.38
CA VAL A 1015 11.00 -42.51 9.40
C VAL A 1015 10.46 -42.99 8.05
N ILE A 1016 9.37 -42.39 7.58
CA ILE A 1016 8.72 -42.73 6.30
C ILE A 1016 9.12 -41.79 5.16
N ILE A 1017 9.65 -40.61 5.50
CA ILE A 1017 10.24 -39.64 4.57
C ILE A 1017 11.47 -39.03 5.24
N PRO A 1018 12.65 -38.99 4.59
CA PRO A 1018 13.01 -39.84 3.45
C PRO A 1018 13.16 -41.30 3.90
N GLU A 1019 12.89 -42.25 3.01
CA GLU A 1019 13.06 -43.69 3.28
C GLU A 1019 14.50 -44.08 3.60
N THR A 1020 15.48 -43.21 3.31
CA THR A 1020 16.89 -43.40 3.70
C THR A 1020 17.20 -43.12 5.17
N GLY A 1021 16.17 -42.84 5.99
CA GLY A 1021 16.30 -42.51 7.41
C GLY A 1021 16.80 -41.09 7.68
N PHE A 1022 16.81 -40.73 8.97
CA PHE A 1022 17.38 -39.48 9.48
C PHE A 1022 18.90 -39.44 9.31
N LYS A 1023 19.44 -38.26 8.99
CA LYS A 1023 20.88 -37.98 8.87
C LYS A 1023 21.19 -36.54 9.30
N ARG A 1024 22.40 -36.33 9.82
CA ARG A 1024 22.90 -35.05 10.35
C ARG A 1024 24.31 -34.75 9.82
N ASP A 1025 24.59 -33.48 9.56
CA ASP A 1025 25.92 -32.90 9.38
C ASP A 1025 26.01 -31.61 10.20
N ARG A 1026 26.67 -31.66 11.37
CA ARG A 1026 26.75 -30.56 12.34
C ARG A 1026 25.35 -30.06 12.76
N ASN A 1027 24.97 -28.84 12.38
CA ASN A 1027 23.66 -28.24 12.61
C ASN A 1027 22.66 -28.51 11.46
N ILE A 1028 23.10 -29.08 10.34
CA ILE A 1028 22.24 -29.45 9.22
C ILE A 1028 21.62 -30.81 9.52
N VAL A 1029 20.30 -30.89 9.40
CA VAL A 1029 19.52 -32.10 9.70
C VAL A 1029 18.58 -32.42 8.54
N THR A 1030 18.33 -33.71 8.34
CA THR A 1030 17.40 -34.19 7.32
C THR A 1030 15.96 -33.91 7.77
N PRO A 1031 15.11 -33.27 6.94
CA PRO A 1031 13.68 -33.14 7.21
C PRO A 1031 13.05 -34.53 7.28
N VAL A 1032 12.27 -34.80 8.33
CA VAL A 1032 11.66 -36.12 8.53
C VAL A 1032 10.14 -36.06 8.68
N VAL A 1033 9.50 -37.10 8.17
CA VAL A 1033 8.14 -37.48 8.57
C VAL A 1033 8.21 -38.82 9.28
N LEU A 1034 7.68 -38.87 10.51
CA LEU A 1034 7.60 -40.06 11.35
C LEU A 1034 6.18 -40.62 11.36
N SER A 1035 6.04 -41.94 11.32
CA SER A 1035 4.80 -42.66 11.67
C SER A 1035 5.01 -43.49 12.93
N ASN A 1036 3.91 -44.06 13.47
CA ASN A 1036 3.92 -44.94 14.64
C ASN A 1036 4.47 -44.25 15.91
N THR A 1037 4.02 -43.01 16.18
CA THR A 1037 4.45 -42.26 17.38
C THR A 1037 3.34 -42.15 18.42
N ASP A 1038 3.67 -42.41 19.67
CA ASP A 1038 2.75 -42.36 20.82
C ASP A 1038 3.33 -41.53 21.99
N GLU A 1039 2.52 -41.35 23.03
CA GLU A 1039 2.83 -40.49 24.19
C GLU A 1039 4.05 -40.96 25.02
N THR A 1040 4.54 -42.19 24.84
CA THR A 1040 5.78 -42.67 25.48
C THR A 1040 7.04 -42.07 24.84
N MET A 1041 6.92 -41.53 23.63
CA MET A 1041 8.02 -40.95 22.84
C MET A 1041 8.14 -39.45 23.11
N ALA A 1042 9.34 -38.98 23.44
CA ALA A 1042 9.55 -37.58 23.84
C ALA A 1042 9.13 -36.59 22.74
N ILE A 1043 9.30 -36.98 21.47
CA ILE A 1043 8.93 -36.17 20.31
C ILE A 1043 7.42 -36.01 20.13
N HIS A 1044 6.57 -36.87 20.72
CA HIS A 1044 5.12 -36.77 20.58
C HIS A 1044 4.55 -35.56 21.36
N THR A 1045 5.10 -35.30 22.55
CA THR A 1045 4.56 -34.31 23.51
C THR A 1045 5.36 -33.01 23.58
N GLN A 1046 6.68 -33.04 23.33
CA GLN A 1046 7.52 -31.83 23.36
C GLN A 1046 7.51 -31.07 22.03
N GLU A 1047 7.63 -29.73 22.08
CA GLU A 1047 8.00 -28.91 20.92
C GLU A 1047 9.37 -29.33 20.39
N THR A 1048 9.45 -29.69 19.11
CA THR A 1048 10.68 -30.16 18.47
C THR A 1048 11.51 -28.97 17.98
N PHE A 1049 10.86 -27.98 17.36
CA PHE A 1049 11.49 -26.78 16.79
C PHE A 1049 12.57 -27.10 15.74
N ALA A 1050 12.31 -28.14 14.95
CA ALA A 1050 13.17 -28.71 13.91
C ALA A 1050 12.28 -29.29 12.79
N PRO A 1051 12.80 -29.71 11.61
CA PRO A 1051 11.95 -30.02 10.45
C PRO A 1051 11.35 -31.43 10.55
N CYS A 1052 10.35 -31.58 11.42
CA CYS A 1052 9.76 -32.86 11.81
C CYS A 1052 8.23 -32.83 11.78
N LEU A 1053 7.63 -33.86 11.21
CA LEU A 1053 6.18 -34.07 11.17
C LEU A 1053 5.84 -35.46 11.71
N LEU A 1054 4.85 -35.55 12.60
CA LEU A 1054 4.32 -36.82 13.10
C LEU A 1054 2.99 -37.14 12.42
N LEU A 1055 2.88 -38.26 11.70
CA LEU A 1055 1.61 -38.76 11.20
C LEU A 1055 0.86 -39.54 12.29
N LEU A 1056 -0.37 -39.12 12.54
CA LEU A 1056 -1.25 -39.66 13.57
C LEU A 1056 -2.56 -40.14 12.93
N PRO A 1057 -2.92 -41.45 13.02
CA PRO A 1057 -4.19 -41.97 12.55
C PRO A 1057 -5.40 -41.40 13.31
N SER A 1058 -6.58 -41.40 12.69
CA SER A 1058 -7.83 -40.94 13.26
C SER A 1058 -9.08 -41.51 12.57
N PRO A 1059 -9.96 -42.24 13.26
CA PRO A 1059 -11.17 -42.81 12.67
C PRO A 1059 -12.38 -41.87 12.63
N SER A 1060 -12.28 -40.63 13.14
CA SER A 1060 -13.39 -39.66 13.11
C SER A 1060 -12.97 -38.21 13.43
N ASP A 1061 -13.80 -37.24 13.03
CA ASP A 1061 -13.70 -35.82 13.46
C ASP A 1061 -13.53 -35.68 14.98
N ALA A 1062 -14.25 -36.47 15.77
CA ALA A 1062 -14.23 -36.40 17.23
C ALA A 1062 -12.88 -36.88 17.80
N THR A 1063 -12.34 -37.97 17.25
CA THR A 1063 -11.00 -38.46 17.58
C THR A 1063 -9.93 -37.48 17.12
N SER A 1064 -10.09 -36.86 15.94
CA SER A 1064 -9.16 -35.87 15.41
C SER A 1064 -9.07 -34.62 16.30
N ILE A 1065 -10.20 -34.13 16.80
CA ILE A 1065 -10.22 -33.05 17.81
C ILE A 1065 -9.56 -33.49 19.12
N SER A 1066 -9.81 -34.73 19.58
CA SER A 1066 -9.21 -35.24 20.82
C SER A 1066 -7.68 -35.33 20.72
N ILE A 1067 -7.15 -35.80 19.59
CA ILE A 1067 -5.71 -35.85 19.32
C ILE A 1067 -5.15 -34.44 19.15
N ALA A 1068 -5.86 -33.54 18.47
CA ALA A 1068 -5.43 -32.14 18.33
C ALA A 1068 -5.28 -31.46 19.70
N ASN A 1069 -6.24 -31.66 20.61
CA ASN A 1069 -6.29 -31.06 21.93
C ASN A 1069 -5.43 -31.76 23.00
N SER A 1070 -4.97 -33.01 22.81
CA SER A 1070 -4.21 -33.77 23.84
C SER A 1070 -2.85 -33.15 24.21
N THR A 1071 -2.34 -32.23 23.41
CA THR A 1071 -1.09 -31.51 23.69
C THR A 1071 -1.28 -30.43 24.78
N PRO A 1072 -0.24 -30.16 25.60
CA PRO A 1072 -0.24 -29.00 26.51
C PRO A 1072 -0.22 -27.64 25.79
N TYR A 1073 0.12 -27.61 24.50
CA TYR A 1073 0.20 -26.38 23.70
C TYR A 1073 -1.14 -25.97 23.07
N GLY A 1074 -1.23 -24.74 22.55
CA GLY A 1074 -2.48 -24.19 22.01
C GLY A 1074 -2.29 -22.96 21.12
N LEU A 1075 -1.21 -22.88 20.33
CA LEU A 1075 -0.98 -21.71 19.47
C LEU A 1075 -1.92 -21.65 18.26
N THR A 1076 -1.78 -22.60 17.34
CA THR A 1076 -2.49 -22.64 16.04
C THR A 1076 -2.81 -24.08 15.64
N ALA A 1077 -3.81 -24.26 14.78
CA ALA A 1077 -4.20 -25.53 14.15
C ALA A 1077 -4.70 -25.32 12.71
N SER A 1078 -4.63 -26.36 11.88
CA SER A 1078 -5.17 -26.38 10.52
C SER A 1078 -6.20 -27.47 10.30
N ILE A 1079 -7.16 -27.26 9.39
CA ILE A 1079 -8.15 -28.25 8.97
C ILE A 1079 -8.25 -28.25 7.45
N PHE A 1080 -7.92 -29.37 6.81
CA PHE A 1080 -8.05 -29.60 5.38
C PHE A 1080 -9.30 -30.47 5.10
N THR A 1081 -10.24 -29.93 4.32
CA THR A 1081 -11.59 -30.50 4.09
C THR A 1081 -12.33 -29.71 3.01
N ARG A 1082 -13.24 -30.34 2.25
CA ARG A 1082 -14.17 -29.63 1.34
C ARG A 1082 -15.46 -29.23 2.06
N ASP A 1083 -15.88 -29.95 3.11
CA ASP A 1083 -16.96 -29.52 4.00
C ASP A 1083 -16.50 -28.37 4.92
N THR A 1084 -16.82 -27.14 4.52
CA THR A 1084 -16.59 -25.93 5.32
C THR A 1084 -17.47 -25.86 6.57
N HIS A 1085 -18.62 -26.54 6.60
CA HIS A 1085 -19.42 -26.66 7.80
C HIS A 1085 -18.77 -27.65 8.80
N ALA A 1086 -18.11 -28.72 8.34
CA ALA A 1086 -17.28 -29.57 9.20
C ALA A 1086 -16.15 -28.75 9.83
N ALA A 1087 -15.39 -28.02 9.02
CA ALA A 1087 -14.33 -27.15 9.51
C ALA A 1087 -14.86 -26.23 10.63
N LEU A 1088 -15.96 -25.50 10.40
CA LEU A 1088 -16.58 -24.62 11.41
C LEU A 1088 -17.15 -25.36 12.64
N ARG A 1089 -17.61 -26.62 12.51
CA ARG A 1089 -18.02 -27.46 13.66
C ARG A 1089 -16.81 -27.92 14.49
N MET A 1090 -15.68 -28.17 13.84
CA MET A 1090 -14.43 -28.62 14.46
C MET A 1090 -13.66 -27.47 15.10
N SER A 1091 -13.50 -26.32 14.42
CA SER A 1091 -12.82 -25.13 14.94
C SER A 1091 -13.38 -24.67 16.29
N LYS A 1092 -14.71 -24.79 16.50
CA LYS A 1092 -15.39 -24.46 17.77
C LYS A 1092 -15.00 -25.38 18.96
N LYS A 1093 -14.25 -26.45 18.71
CA LYS A 1093 -13.82 -27.45 19.69
C LYS A 1093 -12.30 -27.57 19.80
N LEU A 1094 -11.53 -26.87 18.96
CA LEU A 1094 -10.06 -26.86 19.02
C LEU A 1094 -9.58 -25.83 20.04
N GLU A 1095 -8.71 -26.24 20.94
CA GLU A 1095 -8.27 -25.42 22.08
C GLU A 1095 -7.01 -24.62 21.73
N CYS A 1096 -7.14 -23.66 20.82
CA CYS A 1096 -6.00 -22.90 20.29
C CYS A 1096 -6.31 -21.44 19.90
N GLY A 1097 -5.26 -20.63 19.78
CA GLY A 1097 -5.33 -19.20 19.45
C GLY A 1097 -5.86 -18.89 18.05
N ALA A 1098 -5.53 -19.71 17.06
CA ALA A 1098 -5.95 -19.57 15.66
C ALA A 1098 -6.29 -20.93 15.03
N VAL A 1099 -7.25 -20.93 14.08
CA VAL A 1099 -7.57 -22.12 13.27
C VAL A 1099 -7.65 -21.73 11.79
N HIS A 1100 -6.88 -22.41 10.94
CA HIS A 1100 -6.77 -22.13 9.51
C HIS A 1100 -7.44 -23.24 8.69
N VAL A 1101 -8.39 -22.88 7.82
CA VAL A 1101 -9.15 -23.84 7.02
C VAL A 1101 -8.58 -23.88 5.60
N ASN A 1102 -8.16 -25.07 5.15
CA ASN A 1102 -7.47 -25.31 3.87
C ASN A 1102 -6.22 -24.43 3.65
N SER A 1103 -5.46 -24.19 4.73
CA SER A 1103 -4.23 -23.39 4.76
C SER A 1103 -3.24 -23.99 5.79
N PRO A 1104 -1.91 -23.83 5.63
CA PRO A 1104 -0.91 -24.25 6.61
C PRO A 1104 -1.14 -23.65 8.01
N THR A 1105 -0.47 -24.21 9.03
CA THR A 1105 -0.57 -23.73 10.41
C THR A 1105 0.13 -22.38 10.62
N ILE A 1106 1.12 -22.08 9.76
CA ILE A 1106 1.87 -20.83 9.73
C ILE A 1106 1.12 -19.82 8.84
N GLU A 1107 0.26 -19.02 9.46
CA GLU A 1107 -0.38 -17.83 8.89
C GLU A 1107 -0.35 -16.71 9.93
N ASP A 1108 0.10 -15.51 9.55
CA ASP A 1108 0.08 -14.33 10.41
C ASP A 1108 -0.24 -13.08 9.59
N HIS A 1109 -1.07 -12.19 10.14
CA HIS A 1109 -1.51 -10.97 9.46
C HIS A 1109 -1.68 -9.84 10.48
N PRO A 1110 -1.16 -8.61 10.26
CA PRO A 1110 -1.08 -7.61 11.32
C PRO A 1110 -2.43 -7.19 11.93
N ALA A 1111 -3.51 -7.27 11.15
CA ALA A 1111 -4.86 -6.90 11.59
C ALA A 1111 -5.62 -8.01 12.37
N VAL A 1112 -5.13 -9.26 12.41
CA VAL A 1112 -5.76 -10.35 13.19
C VAL A 1112 -5.02 -10.55 14.52
N VAL A 1113 -5.67 -11.15 15.51
CA VAL A 1113 -5.05 -11.43 16.82
C VAL A 1113 -4.10 -12.62 16.74
N HIS A 1114 -3.01 -12.56 17.51
CA HIS A 1114 -1.95 -13.56 17.53
C HIS A 1114 -1.55 -13.91 18.98
N GLY A 1115 -1.34 -15.20 19.25
CA GLY A 1115 -0.91 -15.73 20.55
C GLY A 1115 -1.80 -16.88 21.05
N GLY A 1116 -1.20 -17.82 21.79
CA GLY A 1116 -1.80 -19.11 22.07
C GLY A 1116 -2.73 -19.22 23.29
N TRP A 1117 -3.15 -20.47 23.54
CA TRP A 1117 -3.84 -20.96 24.72
C TRP A 1117 -2.92 -21.94 25.47
N LYS A 1118 -3.32 -22.36 26.69
CA LYS A 1118 -2.60 -23.35 27.51
C LYS A 1118 -1.11 -22.97 27.67
N GLU A 1119 -0.18 -23.90 27.41
CA GLU A 1119 1.26 -23.66 27.53
C GLU A 1119 1.89 -22.86 26.38
N SER A 1120 1.10 -22.51 25.35
CA SER A 1120 1.48 -21.50 24.35
C SER A 1120 1.22 -20.05 24.81
N GLY A 1121 0.85 -19.85 26.08
CA GLY A 1121 0.90 -18.55 26.76
C GLY A 1121 -0.42 -17.78 26.82
N TRP A 1122 -0.32 -16.46 26.99
CA TRP A 1122 -1.46 -15.56 27.25
C TRP A 1122 -1.18 -14.12 26.86
N GLY A 1123 -2.24 -13.30 26.81
CA GLY A 1123 -2.20 -11.99 26.16
C GLY A 1123 -2.20 -12.15 24.64
N ARG A 1124 -2.35 -11.06 23.89
CA ARG A 1124 -2.38 -11.08 22.43
C ARG A 1124 -1.52 -9.97 21.85
N PHE A 1125 -0.85 -10.28 20.75
CA PHE A 1125 -0.42 -9.30 19.77
C PHE A 1125 -1.46 -9.26 18.64
N GLY A 1126 -1.27 -8.38 17.65
CA GLY A 1126 -2.12 -8.38 16.47
C GLY A 1126 -3.41 -7.58 16.62
N GLY A 1127 -3.73 -6.79 15.60
CA GLY A 1127 -4.90 -5.92 15.55
C GLY A 1127 -5.03 -4.97 16.74
N VAL A 1128 -6.26 -4.57 17.02
CA VAL A 1128 -6.60 -3.67 18.14
C VAL A 1128 -6.26 -4.25 19.52
N GLU A 1129 -6.32 -5.57 19.69
CA GLU A 1129 -6.00 -6.23 20.96
C GLU A 1129 -4.50 -6.21 21.27
N GLY A 1130 -3.62 -6.25 20.25
CA GLY A 1130 -2.18 -6.05 20.43
C GLY A 1130 -1.84 -4.68 21.03
N VAL A 1131 -2.62 -3.65 20.72
CA VAL A 1131 -2.46 -2.32 21.34
C VAL A 1131 -3.08 -2.30 22.75
N ARG A 1132 -4.27 -2.87 22.94
CA ARG A 1132 -4.94 -2.99 24.26
C ARG A 1132 -4.09 -3.75 25.29
N GLY A 1133 -3.40 -4.80 24.88
CA GLY A 1133 -2.52 -5.58 25.76
C GLY A 1133 -1.38 -4.77 26.38
N HIS A 1134 -1.03 -3.61 25.79
CA HIS A 1134 -0.01 -2.69 26.29
C HIS A 1134 -0.60 -1.43 26.97
N LEU A 1135 -1.88 -1.49 27.37
CA LEU A 1135 -2.61 -0.40 28.04
C LEU A 1135 -3.31 -0.90 29.32
N GLN A 1136 -3.40 -0.03 30.33
CA GLN A 1136 -4.20 -0.22 31.54
C GLN A 1136 -5.49 0.63 31.48
N LEU A 1137 -6.55 0.14 32.13
CA LEU A 1137 -7.83 0.85 32.24
C LEU A 1137 -7.84 1.77 33.46
N ARG A 1138 -8.38 2.98 33.28
CA ARG A 1138 -8.54 3.99 34.34
C ARG A 1138 -9.97 4.52 34.35
N SER A 1139 -10.71 4.26 35.42
CA SER A 1139 -12.00 4.92 35.66
C SER A 1139 -11.79 6.35 36.18
N VAL A 1140 -12.56 7.30 35.65
CA VAL A 1140 -12.62 8.70 36.10
C VAL A 1140 -14.09 9.06 36.26
N SER A 1141 -14.47 9.46 37.48
CA SER A 1141 -15.82 9.94 37.78
C SER A 1141 -15.79 11.45 38.03
N VAL A 1142 -16.70 12.18 37.38
CA VAL A 1142 -16.92 13.62 37.55
C VAL A 1142 -18.28 13.80 38.19
N ARG A 1143 -18.35 14.60 39.25
CA ARG A 1143 -19.56 14.83 40.04
C ARG A 1143 -19.83 16.31 40.21
N GLU A 1144 -21.07 16.73 39.97
CA GLU A 1144 -21.55 18.06 40.36
C GLU A 1144 -22.10 18.06 41.80
N GLY A 1145 -21.78 19.09 42.59
CA GLY A 1145 -22.27 19.25 43.95
C GLY A 1145 -21.55 18.41 45.02
N GLY A 1146 -21.45 18.98 46.22
CA GLY A 1146 -20.59 18.46 47.29
C GLY A 1146 -21.25 17.45 48.24
N GLY A 1147 -20.48 16.41 48.62
CA GLY A 1147 -20.53 15.79 49.96
C GLY A 1147 -21.69 14.85 50.27
N HIS A 1148 -21.47 13.54 50.11
CA HIS A 1148 -22.29 12.50 50.76
C HIS A 1148 -22.05 12.47 52.28
N PHE A 1149 -22.83 13.24 53.06
CA PHE A 1149 -22.78 13.21 54.54
C PHE A 1149 -24.03 12.61 55.23
N LYS A 1150 -24.77 11.72 54.54
CA LYS A 1150 -25.88 10.97 55.16
C LYS A 1150 -25.42 10.09 56.34
N LEU A 1151 -24.22 9.48 56.28
CA LEU A 1151 -23.68 8.69 57.40
C LEU A 1151 -23.24 9.59 58.58
N LEU A 1152 -22.63 10.75 58.28
CA LEU A 1152 -22.15 11.68 59.31
C LEU A 1152 -23.32 12.34 60.05
N ALA A 1153 -24.45 12.59 59.37
CA ALA A 1153 -25.68 13.05 60.01
C ALA A 1153 -26.26 12.04 61.03
N CYS A 1154 -26.03 10.73 60.84
CA CYS A 1154 -26.39 9.70 61.83
C CYS A 1154 -25.38 9.62 62.98
N LEU A 1155 -24.09 9.80 62.72
CA LEU A 1155 -23.03 9.76 63.74
C LEU A 1155 -22.99 11.01 64.63
N LEU A 1156 -23.38 12.18 64.11
CA LEU A 1156 -23.39 13.45 64.84
C LEU A 1156 -24.71 13.73 65.59
N ASN A 1157 -25.70 12.83 65.56
CA ASN A 1157 -27.00 13.08 66.20
C ASN A 1157 -27.64 11.80 66.80
N PRO A 1158 -27.11 11.29 67.93
CA PRO A 1158 -27.64 10.09 68.59
C PRO A 1158 -29.04 10.25 69.20
N PHE A 1159 -29.60 11.47 69.29
CA PHE A 1159 -30.82 11.77 70.06
C PHE A 1159 -32.15 11.70 69.28
N ARG A 1160 -32.17 11.27 68.00
CA ARG A 1160 -33.39 11.27 67.16
C ARG A 1160 -33.97 9.91 66.75
N GLN A 1161 -33.42 8.78 67.21
CA GLN A 1161 -33.93 7.44 66.81
C GLN A 1161 -35.20 6.96 67.54
N THR A 1162 -35.72 7.67 68.55
CA THR A 1162 -36.78 7.16 69.44
C THR A 1162 -38.24 7.40 68.98
N TRP A 1163 -38.50 8.12 67.87
CA TRP A 1163 -39.84 8.71 67.63
C TRP A 1163 -40.53 8.43 66.27
N ARG A 1164 -40.08 7.46 65.46
CA ARG A 1164 -40.81 7.02 64.25
C ARG A 1164 -40.79 5.50 63.99
N ILE A 1165 -41.16 4.70 64.99
CA ILE A 1165 -41.60 3.29 64.79
C ILE A 1165 -43.09 3.18 65.12
N ALA A 1166 -43.91 3.91 64.36
CA ALA A 1166 -45.36 3.75 64.26
C ALA A 1166 -45.88 4.62 63.11
N ASN A 1167 -46.26 4.01 61.98
CA ASN A 1167 -47.54 4.25 61.29
C ASN A 1167 -47.57 3.67 59.84
N TYR A 1168 -48.59 2.83 59.61
CA TYR A 1168 -49.29 2.56 58.34
C TYR A 1168 -48.48 2.16 57.09
N SER A 1169 -48.42 0.84 56.89
CA SER A 1169 -49.24 0.10 55.90
C SER A 1169 -49.55 0.72 54.52
N LEU A 1170 -49.52 -0.16 53.51
CA LEU A 1170 -49.95 0.07 52.13
C LEU A 1170 -51.35 0.72 52.02
N ILE A 1171 -51.55 1.56 51.00
CA ILE A 1171 -52.70 1.47 50.06
C ILE A 1171 -52.45 2.39 48.83
N LEU A 1172 -52.80 1.88 47.64
CA LEU A 1172 -52.89 2.58 46.36
C LEU A 1172 -54.39 2.87 46.05
N PRO A 1173 -54.75 3.64 45.00
CA PRO A 1173 -54.19 4.90 44.50
C PRO A 1173 -55.31 5.96 44.28
N THR A 1174 -55.00 7.22 43.96
CA THR A 1174 -55.85 8.04 43.03
C THR A 1174 -55.17 9.32 42.54
N LYS A 1175 -55.58 9.76 41.34
CA LYS A 1175 -55.37 11.10 40.73
C LYS A 1175 -56.47 12.08 41.24
N PRO A 1176 -56.48 13.39 40.88
CA PRO A 1176 -55.50 14.22 40.16
C PRO A 1176 -55.21 15.60 40.83
N ASN A 1177 -54.49 16.45 40.07
CA ASN A 1177 -54.70 17.91 39.92
C ASN A 1177 -53.96 18.93 40.81
N ARG A 1178 -53.11 19.69 40.08
CA ARG A 1178 -53.01 21.17 40.05
C ARG A 1178 -52.24 21.91 41.16
N LYS A 1179 -51.31 22.74 40.65
CA LYS A 1179 -50.81 24.02 41.19
C LYS A 1179 -49.89 23.89 42.43
N TYR A 1180 -48.87 24.73 42.59
CA TYR A 1180 -48.31 25.77 41.71
C TYR A 1180 -46.89 26.15 42.20
N ILE A 1181 -46.09 26.74 41.29
CA ILE A 1181 -45.11 27.82 41.55
C ILE A 1181 -43.84 27.48 42.38
N CYS A 1182 -42.70 27.72 41.71
CA CYS A 1182 -41.36 28.17 42.14
C CYS A 1182 -41.24 28.96 43.48
N PRO A 1183 -40.02 29.21 44.03
CA PRO A 1183 -38.68 29.18 43.40
C PRO A 1183 -38.16 27.78 43.05
#